data_AF-Q2PZ05-F1
#
_entry.id   AF-Q2PZ05-F1
#
_cell.length_a   1.000
_cell.length_b   1.000
_cell.length_c   1.000
_cell.angle_alpha   90.00
_cell.angle_beta   90.00
_cell.angle_gamma   90.00
#
_symmetry.space_group_name_H-M   'P 1'
#
loop_
_entity.id
_entity.type
_entity.pdbx_description
1 polymer ?
#
loop_
_entity_poly.entity_id
_entity_poly.type
_entity_poly.pdbx_seq_one_letter_code
_entity_poly.pdbx_strand_id
1 'polypeptide(L)'
;LLSDHNEDSEIRIKAFLAVIKCPSAEAANELSSIVNSEPVHQVGGFITSTLKLIRDSTDESRSLQREHFANIRITKKFPIDLRRYSYHGEISENLLGSSVNYKLIYSQTGFLPRSSALNIKTNIFGIDLNVFETNLRMENIENILQFLMGPKGIINENRNSMLKLDEYTHPASRKRRSIVDEAAKAAKRYKTYGSKFSNDVNLDISLKFFGSEMMFLSLGDDLPNSFEDIYKQISSGIDKIKNELGSYGKEFINHDLFMDTTFNYPTALGVPLELSFQGFAASKVNFGIGVDIDSIFVHGAYLNKKYKCKIEPSIDVNLMVGLGFNAYVLSTGVSTSVNMHSATGSAIELALIHEGAGFNMEFEMPREKIEFINIKVAHSFYIQENDKPIDKRLILNRNNKDPNAIQMEGCYNQLESLGIKPCISTLGTLKQEDDATLPSEFIFSLHVMSVKKFNIKGYRNGAEGNVEQWKLDYSTPEGAYDTSLTVEIGTKSRFYGRVCVENTKQHYGLEAGVSNDNHELVIYVQHEEGKDIKKSKVGFMKSGNEYRPVIEIRMFNGGLSDELNGYKVDGRVVVASGDGEGATKKYNFDNLQIMDKENDGIIINGWANIGKTSLNTQLLIKIPKDSTYAVEGNFEVSEVYSAGIFISDENSPDHIYGASTSIRVIDQLVNISILAKYAKYQFAANSELEYIKQGDNPSISSSKFANSVSLKYSENNLIFLKLSGLTEGENKFEIVADMNIQGQ
;
A
#
# COMPACT_ATOMS: atom_id res chain seq x y z
N LEU A 1 -13.45 12.71 41.54
CA LEU A 1 -13.56 13.24 40.16
C LEU A 1 -13.81 12.13 39.15
N LEU A 2 -12.85 11.23 38.85
CA LEU A 2 -13.09 10.16 37.86
C LEU A 2 -14.32 9.29 38.19
N SER A 3 -14.49 8.88 39.44
CA SER A 3 -15.61 8.03 39.89
C SER A 3 -16.95 8.77 40.06
N ASP A 4 -16.99 10.11 39.91
CA ASP A 4 -18.22 10.88 40.08
C ASP A 4 -19.00 10.90 38.76
N HIS A 5 -20.15 10.23 38.71
CA HIS A 5 -20.97 10.14 37.51
C HIS A 5 -21.80 11.40 37.21
N ASN A 6 -21.89 12.34 38.15
CA ASN A 6 -22.59 13.61 37.93
C ASN A 6 -21.72 14.62 37.17
N GLU A 7 -20.41 14.40 37.13
CA GLU A 7 -19.46 15.24 36.42
C GLU A 7 -19.46 14.97 34.90
N ASP A 8 -19.14 16.01 34.12
CA ASP A 8 -19.05 15.86 32.67
C ASP A 8 -17.95 14.87 32.27
N SER A 9 -18.22 14.09 31.22
CA SER A 9 -17.26 13.11 30.70
C SER A 9 -15.90 13.71 30.37
N GLU A 10 -15.82 14.97 29.92
CA GLU A 10 -14.56 15.67 29.67
C GLU A 10 -13.72 15.75 30.95
N ILE A 11 -14.30 16.24 32.04
CA ILE A 11 -13.61 16.42 33.33
C ILE A 11 -13.18 15.05 33.87
N ARG A 12 -14.06 14.05 33.82
CA ARG A 12 -13.76 12.69 34.26
C ARG A 12 -12.62 12.08 33.45
N ILE A 13 -12.63 12.22 32.12
CA ILE A 13 -11.55 11.74 31.25
C ILE A 13 -10.23 12.47 31.50
N LYS A 14 -10.26 13.79 31.73
CA LYS A 14 -9.04 14.56 32.09
C LYS A 14 -8.49 14.13 33.45
N ALA A 15 -9.35 13.83 34.42
CA ALA A 15 -8.94 13.26 35.70
C ALA A 15 -8.27 11.89 35.51
N PHE A 16 -8.82 11.02 34.65
CA PHE A 16 -8.18 9.76 34.27
C PHE A 16 -6.79 9.97 33.63
N LEU A 17 -6.66 10.92 32.70
CA LEU A 17 -5.38 11.26 32.08
C LEU A 17 -4.34 11.77 33.11
N ALA A 18 -4.78 12.40 34.20
CA ALA A 18 -3.91 12.80 35.30
C ALA A 18 -3.45 11.58 36.12
N VAL A 19 -4.34 10.61 36.39
CA VAL A 19 -4.00 9.37 37.12
C VAL A 19 -2.92 8.56 36.40
N ILE A 20 -3.03 8.41 35.08
CA ILE A 20 -2.07 7.57 34.32
C ILE A 20 -0.69 8.23 34.12
N LYS A 21 -0.51 9.52 34.46
CA LYS A 21 0.81 10.18 34.38
C LYS A 21 1.79 9.64 35.42
N CYS A 22 1.30 9.20 36.58
CA CYS A 22 2.11 8.60 37.64
C CYS A 22 1.57 7.19 37.94
N PRO A 23 1.95 6.17 37.16
CA PRO A 23 1.46 4.80 37.31
C PRO A 23 1.83 4.21 38.67
N SER A 24 0.89 3.50 39.29
CA SER A 24 1.11 2.73 40.51
C SER A 24 0.19 1.51 40.57
N ALA A 25 0.52 0.52 41.39
CA ALA A 25 -0.32 -0.67 41.58
C ALA A 25 -1.70 -0.32 42.19
N GLU A 26 -1.75 0.66 43.09
CA GLU A 26 -3.00 1.16 43.68
C GLU A 26 -3.91 1.76 42.61
N ALA A 27 -3.35 2.66 41.78
CA ALA A 27 -4.08 3.24 40.65
C ALA A 27 -4.58 2.17 39.68
N ALA A 28 -3.79 1.12 39.42
CA ALA A 28 -4.17 0.04 38.52
C ALA A 28 -5.40 -0.74 39.05
N ASN A 29 -5.43 -1.02 40.36
CA ASN A 29 -6.54 -1.71 41.01
C ASN A 29 -7.82 -0.86 40.99
N GLU A 30 -7.71 0.44 41.31
CA GLU A 30 -8.85 1.35 41.25
C GLU A 30 -9.39 1.50 39.82
N LEU A 31 -8.51 1.69 38.83
CA LEU A 31 -8.89 1.81 37.43
C LEU A 31 -9.59 0.56 36.91
N SER A 32 -9.14 -0.62 37.34
CA SER A 32 -9.79 -1.90 37.02
C SER A 32 -11.22 -1.96 37.56
N SER A 33 -11.45 -1.50 38.80
CA SER A 33 -12.78 -1.44 39.40
C SER A 33 -13.69 -0.43 38.66
N ILE A 34 -13.16 0.77 38.37
CA ILE A 34 -13.89 1.84 37.70
C ILE A 34 -14.29 1.43 36.28
N VAL A 35 -13.36 0.94 35.45
CA VAL A 35 -13.65 0.62 34.04
C VAL A 35 -14.68 -0.49 33.90
N ASN A 36 -14.70 -1.45 34.82
CA ASN A 36 -15.64 -2.58 34.79
C ASN A 36 -17.04 -2.21 35.30
N SER A 37 -17.15 -1.19 36.17
CA SER A 37 -18.44 -0.69 36.67
C SER A 37 -18.97 0.52 35.88
N GLU A 38 -18.16 1.15 35.02
CA GLU A 38 -18.46 2.43 34.37
C GLU A 38 -19.74 2.41 33.52
N PRO A 39 -20.81 3.15 33.90
CA PRO A 39 -22.04 3.22 33.13
C PRO A 39 -21.94 4.10 31.88
N VAL A 40 -21.06 5.11 31.87
CA VAL A 40 -20.98 6.09 30.78
C VAL A 40 -20.07 5.58 29.67
N HIS A 41 -20.63 5.39 28.47
CA HIS A 41 -19.88 4.87 27.32
C HIS A 41 -18.69 5.75 26.92
N GLN A 42 -18.80 7.08 27.07
CA GLN A 42 -17.72 8.01 26.75
C GLN A 42 -16.48 7.78 27.62
N VAL A 43 -16.67 7.66 28.94
CA VAL A 43 -15.57 7.47 29.88
C VAL A 43 -15.01 6.06 29.75
N GLY A 44 -15.86 5.04 29.75
CA GLY A 44 -15.44 3.64 29.66
C GLY A 44 -14.75 3.30 28.34
N GLY A 45 -15.27 3.82 27.22
CA GLY A 45 -14.66 3.69 25.88
C GLY A 45 -13.27 4.31 25.82
N PHE A 46 -13.11 5.53 26.34
CA PHE A 46 -11.81 6.22 26.37
C PHE A 46 -10.77 5.51 27.24
N ILE A 47 -11.16 5.04 28.43
CA ILE A 47 -10.28 4.27 29.32
C ILE A 47 -9.87 2.97 28.63
N THR A 48 -10.82 2.25 28.03
CA THR A 48 -10.58 0.99 27.33
C THR A 48 -9.61 1.16 26.16
N SER A 49 -9.80 2.17 25.32
CA SER A 49 -8.89 2.46 24.21
C SER A 49 -7.51 2.89 24.72
N THR A 50 -7.44 3.66 25.82
CA THR A 50 -6.16 4.10 26.41
C THR A 50 -5.36 2.92 26.98
N LEU A 51 -6.01 2.00 27.70
CA LEU A 51 -5.34 0.82 28.26
C LEU A 51 -4.84 -0.11 27.14
N LYS A 52 -5.63 -0.28 26.07
CA LYS A 52 -5.20 -0.99 24.87
C LYS A 52 -3.97 -0.31 24.23
N LEU A 53 -4.02 1.01 24.06
CA LEU A 53 -2.92 1.81 23.53
C LEU A 53 -1.66 1.70 24.37
N ILE A 54 -1.77 1.73 25.71
CA ILE A 54 -0.60 1.59 26.58
C ILE A 54 0.07 0.24 26.32
N ARG A 55 -0.71 -0.84 26.27
CA ARG A 55 -0.22 -2.20 26.02
C ARG A 55 0.41 -2.35 24.64
N ASP A 56 -0.20 -1.75 23.62
CA ASP A 56 0.17 -1.95 22.21
C ASP A 56 1.25 -0.95 21.73
N SER A 57 1.44 0.19 22.43
CA SER A 57 2.41 1.23 22.07
C SER A 57 3.84 0.75 22.21
N THR A 58 4.68 1.15 21.25
CA THR A 58 6.11 0.88 21.21
C THR A 58 6.98 2.05 21.67
N ASP A 59 6.35 3.17 22.04
CA ASP A 59 7.03 4.35 22.60
C ASP A 59 7.64 3.98 23.96
N GLU A 60 8.93 4.27 24.13
CA GLU A 60 9.69 3.95 25.35
C GLU A 60 9.22 4.79 26.56
N SER A 61 8.70 5.99 26.31
CA SER A 61 8.16 6.87 27.36
C SER A 61 6.95 6.28 28.10
N ARG A 62 6.33 5.23 27.55
CA ARG A 62 5.19 4.50 28.15
C ARG A 62 5.59 3.21 28.86
N SER A 63 6.87 2.89 28.97
CA SER A 63 7.37 1.67 29.63
C SER A 63 6.78 1.47 31.05
N LEU A 64 6.82 2.51 31.88
CA LEU A 64 6.27 2.49 33.23
C LEU A 64 4.74 2.33 33.26
N GLN A 65 4.03 2.92 32.29
CA GLN A 65 2.58 2.73 32.15
C GLN A 65 2.24 1.29 31.78
N ARG A 66 3.03 0.67 30.90
CA ARG A 66 2.87 -0.73 30.49
C ARG A 66 3.03 -1.67 31.69
N GLU A 67 4.06 -1.45 32.50
CA GLU A 67 4.35 -2.27 33.67
C GLU A 67 3.14 -2.38 34.62
N HIS A 68 2.53 -1.24 34.96
CA HIS A 68 1.42 -1.21 35.93
C HIS A 68 0.03 -1.46 35.32
N PHE A 69 -0.22 -1.03 34.08
CA PHE A 69 -1.58 -0.99 33.53
C PHE A 69 -1.86 -2.04 32.43
N ALA A 70 -0.85 -2.68 31.82
CA ALA A 70 -1.07 -3.61 30.70
C ALA A 70 -1.90 -4.85 31.08
N ASN A 71 -1.88 -5.23 32.36
CA ASN A 71 -2.56 -6.42 32.87
C ASN A 71 -3.99 -6.17 33.38
N ILE A 72 -4.50 -4.93 33.28
CA ILE A 72 -5.87 -4.62 33.68
C ILE A 72 -6.87 -5.35 32.76
N ARG A 73 -7.73 -6.18 33.35
CA ARG A 73 -8.75 -6.95 32.62
C ARG A 73 -10.06 -6.18 32.52
N ILE A 74 -10.50 -5.92 31.31
CA ILE A 74 -11.75 -5.22 31.01
C ILE A 74 -12.80 -6.27 30.60
N THR A 75 -13.81 -6.44 31.44
CA THR A 75 -14.92 -7.37 31.25
C THR A 75 -16.12 -6.72 30.55
N LYS A 76 -16.30 -5.42 30.74
CA LYS A 76 -17.38 -4.63 30.13
C LYS A 76 -17.02 -4.21 28.71
N LYS A 77 -17.96 -4.37 27.77
CA LYS A 77 -17.77 -3.96 26.37
C LYS A 77 -18.31 -2.56 26.15
N PHE A 78 -17.50 -1.70 25.52
CA PHE A 78 -17.88 -0.35 25.12
C PHE A 78 -17.91 -0.25 23.58
N PRO A 79 -18.85 0.51 23.00
CA PRO A 79 -18.90 0.72 21.56
C PRO A 79 -17.73 1.58 21.07
N ILE A 80 -17.23 1.28 19.87
CA ILE A 80 -16.13 2.02 19.24
C ILE A 80 -16.66 2.63 17.94
N ASP A 81 -16.91 3.93 17.93
CA ASP A 81 -17.20 4.74 16.74
C ASP A 81 -16.65 6.15 16.95
N LEU A 82 -15.60 6.52 16.20
CA LEU A 82 -14.89 7.79 16.34
C LEU A 82 -15.78 9.02 16.09
N ARG A 83 -16.93 8.83 15.43
CA ARG A 83 -17.90 9.89 15.12
C ARG A 83 -18.86 10.18 16.27
N ARG A 84 -18.85 9.38 17.34
CA ARG A 84 -19.82 9.49 18.44
C ARG A 84 -19.24 9.23 19.82
N TYR A 85 -18.21 8.40 19.93
CA TYR A 85 -17.66 7.96 21.20
C TYR A 85 -16.21 8.45 21.38
N SER A 86 -15.88 8.81 22.61
CA SER A 86 -14.52 9.18 23.02
C SER A 86 -13.55 8.03 22.78
N TYR A 87 -12.38 8.36 22.26
CA TYR A 87 -11.37 7.39 21.87
C TYR A 87 -9.97 7.98 22.01
N HIS A 88 -9.01 7.14 22.39
CA HIS A 88 -7.60 7.47 22.47
C HIS A 88 -6.81 6.41 21.73
N GLY A 89 -6.11 6.83 20.68
CA GLY A 89 -5.35 5.96 19.80
C GLY A 89 -3.94 6.48 19.56
N GLU A 90 -3.08 5.55 19.18
CA GLU A 90 -1.69 5.83 18.85
C GLU A 90 -1.27 4.90 17.72
N ILE A 91 -0.50 5.44 16.80
CA ILE A 91 0.20 4.69 15.76
C ILE A 91 1.68 4.92 16.06
N SER A 92 2.38 3.86 16.47
CA SER A 92 3.81 3.92 16.78
C SER A 92 4.59 2.95 15.89
N GLU A 93 5.76 3.38 15.43
CA GLU A 93 6.63 2.67 14.51
C GLU A 93 8.03 2.54 15.13
N ASN A 94 8.63 1.35 15.05
CA ASN A 94 9.87 1.04 15.79
C ASN A 94 11.14 1.52 15.10
N LEU A 95 11.17 1.61 13.77
CA LEU A 95 12.39 1.89 13.03
C LEU A 95 12.87 3.33 13.21
N LEU A 96 11.92 4.28 13.22
CA LEU A 96 12.20 5.71 13.38
C LEU A 96 11.76 6.28 14.75
N GLY A 97 11.37 5.43 15.70
CA GLY A 97 10.90 5.86 17.02
C GLY A 97 9.81 6.92 16.94
N SER A 98 8.92 6.81 15.95
CA SER A 98 7.92 7.85 15.64
C SER A 98 6.55 7.42 16.12
N SER A 99 5.85 8.33 16.81
CA SER A 99 4.52 8.07 17.36
C SER A 99 3.54 9.19 17.03
N VAL A 100 2.35 8.80 16.58
CA VAL A 100 1.23 9.70 16.30
C VAL A 100 0.13 9.38 17.31
N ASN A 101 -0.03 10.24 18.30
CA ASN A 101 -1.04 10.11 19.33
C ASN A 101 -2.24 11.01 19.05
N TYR A 102 -3.45 10.46 19.07
CA TYR A 102 -4.69 11.22 18.89
C TYR A 102 -5.71 10.92 19.97
N LYS A 103 -6.39 11.95 20.45
CA LYS A 103 -7.42 11.89 21.51
C LYS A 103 -8.67 12.58 21.02
N LEU A 104 -9.80 11.91 21.16
CA LEU A 104 -11.13 12.44 20.91
C LEU A 104 -11.95 12.29 22.20
N ILE A 105 -12.49 13.38 22.71
CA ILE A 105 -13.26 13.42 23.94
C ILE A 105 -14.62 14.02 23.62
N TYR A 106 -15.68 13.22 23.75
CA TYR A 106 -17.07 13.63 23.66
C TYR A 106 -17.66 13.85 25.05
N SER A 107 -18.52 14.87 25.17
CA SER A 107 -19.40 15.04 26.33
C SER A 107 -20.59 14.07 26.23
N GLN A 108 -21.32 13.89 27.33
CA GLN A 108 -22.57 13.12 27.35
C GLN A 108 -23.74 13.89 26.71
N THR A 109 -23.63 15.22 26.65
CA THR A 109 -24.72 16.13 26.29
C THR A 109 -24.63 16.67 24.85
N GLY A 110 -23.51 16.43 24.16
CA GLY A 110 -23.21 16.93 22.81
C GLY A 110 -22.97 15.81 21.78
N PHE A 111 -23.13 16.13 20.50
CA PHE A 111 -22.83 15.21 19.39
C PHE A 111 -21.50 15.51 18.70
N LEU A 112 -20.87 16.66 18.97
CA LEU A 112 -19.52 16.97 18.53
C LEU A 112 -18.51 16.59 19.63
N PRO A 113 -17.25 16.29 19.26
CA PRO A 113 -16.21 16.07 20.24
C PRO A 113 -15.93 17.40 20.98
N ARG A 114 -16.08 17.38 22.30
CA ARG A 114 -15.77 18.48 23.22
C ARG A 114 -14.30 18.90 23.13
N SER A 115 -13.40 17.93 22.97
CA SER A 115 -12.01 18.21 22.60
C SER A 115 -11.41 17.14 21.70
N SER A 116 -10.52 17.59 20.82
CA SER A 116 -9.67 16.74 20.00
C SER A 116 -8.22 17.20 20.12
N ALA A 117 -7.31 16.26 20.31
CA ALA A 117 -5.88 16.53 20.36
C ALA A 117 -5.13 15.57 19.43
N LEU A 118 -4.12 16.08 18.74
CA LEU A 118 -3.19 15.31 17.93
C LEU A 118 -1.77 15.73 18.32
N ASN A 119 -0.90 14.77 18.58
CA ASN A 119 0.50 14.98 18.95
C ASN A 119 1.38 13.99 18.16
N ILE A 120 2.36 14.53 17.45
CA ILE A 120 3.29 13.78 16.59
C ILE A 120 4.68 13.91 17.19
N LYS A 121 5.26 12.78 17.59
CA LYS A 121 6.62 12.68 18.11
C LYS A 121 7.50 11.87 17.20
N THR A 122 8.77 12.20 17.16
CA THR A 122 9.80 11.43 16.45
C THR A 122 11.09 11.46 17.25
N ASN A 123 11.85 10.36 17.23
CA ASN A 123 13.17 10.31 17.82
C ASN A 123 14.22 10.49 16.72
N ILE A 124 14.98 11.58 16.77
CA ILE A 124 16.09 11.85 15.83
C ILE A 124 17.37 11.93 16.65
N PHE A 125 18.31 11.02 16.37
CA PHE A 125 19.59 10.91 17.08
C PHE A 125 19.45 10.77 18.61
N GLY A 126 18.44 10.04 19.09
CA GLY A 126 18.17 9.86 20.52
C GLY A 126 17.38 11.01 21.15
N ILE A 127 16.99 12.03 20.38
CA ILE A 127 16.24 13.19 20.88
C ILE A 127 14.78 13.03 20.52
N ASP A 128 13.92 13.01 21.54
CA ASP A 128 12.47 13.03 21.37
C ASP A 128 11.99 14.43 21.01
N LEU A 129 11.57 14.60 19.75
CA LEU A 129 11.06 15.85 19.20
C LEU A 129 9.53 15.77 19.05
N ASN A 130 8.81 16.67 19.72
CA ASN A 130 7.36 16.85 19.51
C ASN A 130 7.12 17.73 18.27
N VAL A 131 7.19 17.13 17.09
CA VAL A 131 7.16 17.80 15.77
C VAL A 131 5.93 18.70 15.62
N PHE A 132 4.76 18.18 15.97
CA PHE A 132 3.50 18.87 15.78
C PHE A 132 2.50 18.49 16.86
N GLU A 133 1.87 19.48 17.47
CA GLU A 133 0.78 19.30 18.42
C GLU A 133 -0.35 20.27 18.09
N THR A 134 -1.56 19.75 18.00
CA THR A 134 -2.77 20.57 17.89
C THR A 134 -3.78 20.13 18.92
N ASN A 135 -4.39 21.10 19.60
CA ASN A 135 -5.48 20.90 20.54
C ASN A 135 -6.64 21.80 20.12
N LEU A 136 -7.81 21.21 19.96
CA LEU A 136 -9.07 21.88 19.69
C LEU A 136 -10.03 21.54 20.82
N ARG A 137 -10.59 22.56 21.46
CA ARG A 137 -11.67 22.41 22.45
C ARG A 137 -12.85 23.24 21.99
N MET A 138 -14.02 22.63 21.96
CA MET A 138 -15.25 23.29 21.56
C MET A 138 -16.34 23.05 22.59
N GLU A 139 -17.04 24.11 22.94
CA GLU A 139 -18.13 24.11 23.88
C GLU A 139 -19.35 24.77 23.27
N ASN A 140 -20.47 24.07 23.23
CA ASN A 140 -21.76 24.58 22.79
C ASN A 140 -21.80 25.09 21.33
N ILE A 141 -20.79 24.77 20.51
CA ILE A 141 -20.77 25.08 19.06
C ILE A 141 -21.92 24.38 18.33
N GLU A 142 -22.42 23.27 18.86
CA GLU A 142 -23.60 22.56 18.38
C GLU A 142 -24.83 23.48 18.29
N ASN A 143 -24.94 24.47 19.17
CA ASN A 143 -26.06 25.43 19.17
C ASN A 143 -25.99 26.35 17.95
N ILE A 144 -24.79 26.80 17.58
CA ILE A 144 -24.55 27.59 16.36
C ILE A 144 -24.84 26.72 15.12
N LEU A 145 -24.33 25.49 15.10
CA LEU A 145 -24.57 24.55 14.00
C LEU A 145 -26.06 24.22 13.82
N GLN A 146 -26.81 24.06 14.90
CA GLN A 146 -28.27 23.88 14.85
C GLN A 146 -28.99 25.14 14.36
N PHE A 147 -28.53 26.33 14.77
CA PHE A 147 -29.09 27.60 14.30
C PHE A 147 -28.81 27.85 12.81
N LEU A 148 -27.64 27.45 12.30
CA LEU A 148 -27.28 27.61 10.89
C LEU A 148 -27.89 26.52 10.01
N MET A 149 -27.66 25.25 10.38
CA MET A 149 -27.89 24.07 9.54
C MET A 149 -29.00 23.14 10.05
N GLY A 150 -29.62 23.45 11.18
CA GLY A 150 -30.73 22.66 11.72
C GLY A 150 -31.97 22.70 10.82
N PRO A 151 -33.01 21.89 11.12
CA PRO A 151 -34.23 21.82 10.31
C PRO A 151 -34.98 23.15 10.17
N LYS A 152 -34.78 24.07 11.12
CA LYS A 152 -35.28 25.46 11.12
C LYS A 152 -34.15 26.50 11.08
N GLY A 153 -32.95 26.06 10.71
CA GLY A 153 -31.80 26.96 10.63
C GLY A 153 -31.87 27.85 9.41
N ILE A 154 -31.13 28.97 9.44
CA ILE A 154 -31.16 30.01 8.40
C ILE A 154 -30.93 29.41 6.98
N ILE A 155 -30.01 28.44 6.86
CA ILE A 155 -29.65 27.84 5.57
C ILE A 155 -30.80 26.96 5.04
N ASN A 156 -31.51 26.25 5.93
CA ASN A 156 -32.64 25.40 5.55
C ASN A 156 -33.94 26.19 5.38
N GLU A 157 -34.15 27.30 6.10
CA GLU A 157 -35.27 28.21 5.84
C GLU A 157 -35.16 28.85 4.46
N ASN A 158 -33.97 29.27 4.03
CA ASN A 158 -33.74 29.80 2.67
C ASN A 158 -33.91 28.74 1.56
N ARG A 159 -33.51 27.49 1.81
CA ARG A 159 -33.80 26.37 0.88
C ARG A 159 -35.28 26.04 0.81
N ASN A 160 -35.98 26.04 1.94
CA ASN A 160 -37.41 25.75 2.00
C ASN A 160 -38.26 26.90 1.44
N SER A 161 -37.82 28.16 1.54
CA SER A 161 -38.47 29.29 0.90
C SER A 161 -38.25 29.29 -0.62
N MET A 162 -37.07 28.88 -1.11
CA MET A 162 -36.85 28.61 -2.55
C MET A 162 -37.67 27.43 -3.07
N LEU A 163 -37.75 26.31 -2.32
CA LEU A 163 -38.57 25.14 -2.70
C LEU A 163 -40.07 25.44 -2.71
N LYS A 164 -40.55 26.33 -1.84
CA LYS A 164 -41.94 26.83 -1.86
C LYS A 164 -42.21 27.78 -3.03
N LEU A 165 -41.19 28.46 -3.55
CA LEU A 165 -41.30 29.34 -4.72
C LEU A 165 -41.41 28.53 -6.03
N ASP A 166 -40.73 27.38 -6.11
CA ASP A 166 -40.89 26.40 -7.20
C ASP A 166 -42.27 25.71 -7.19
N GLU A 167 -42.87 25.50 -6.01
CA GLU A 167 -44.21 24.92 -5.87
C GLU A 167 -45.32 25.87 -6.39
N TYR A 168 -45.07 27.18 -6.38
CA TYR A 168 -45.99 28.19 -6.93
C TYR A 168 -45.91 28.34 -8.45
N THR A 169 -44.82 27.90 -9.08
CA THR A 169 -44.58 28.06 -10.53
C THR A 169 -44.87 26.79 -11.33
N HIS A 170 -44.86 25.59 -10.73
CA HIS A 170 -45.20 24.34 -11.42
C HIS A 170 -45.99 23.35 -10.52
N PRO A 171 -47.33 23.21 -10.67
CA PRO A 171 -48.16 22.39 -9.77
C PRO A 171 -48.07 20.87 -10.00
N ALA A 172 -47.09 20.38 -10.77
CA ALA A 172 -47.11 19.03 -11.34
C ALA A 172 -45.95 18.09 -10.92
N SER A 173 -45.32 18.30 -9.75
CA SER A 173 -44.39 17.30 -9.21
C SER A 173 -44.80 16.84 -7.81
N ARG A 174 -45.46 15.68 -7.72
CA ARG A 174 -45.66 14.95 -6.45
C ARG A 174 -44.31 14.41 -5.97
N LYS A 175 -43.46 15.25 -5.38
CA LYS A 175 -42.33 14.79 -4.57
C LYS A 175 -42.86 14.30 -3.22
N ARG A 176 -42.28 13.19 -2.73
CA ARG A 176 -42.73 12.41 -1.56
C ARG A 176 -42.96 13.29 -0.33
N ARG A 177 -44.23 13.48 0.02
CA ARG A 177 -44.74 14.16 1.24
C ARG A 177 -44.13 13.60 2.55
N SER A 178 -43.60 12.37 2.52
CA SER A 178 -43.05 11.68 3.69
C SER A 178 -41.79 12.33 4.25
N ILE A 179 -40.85 12.81 3.44
CA ILE A 179 -39.58 13.36 3.96
C ILE A 179 -39.81 14.70 4.66
N VAL A 180 -40.74 15.51 4.15
CA VAL A 180 -41.11 16.81 4.75
C VAL A 180 -41.89 16.60 6.04
N ASP A 181 -42.85 15.66 6.06
CA ASP A 181 -43.60 15.33 7.28
C ASP A 181 -42.73 14.64 8.35
N GLU A 182 -41.78 13.82 7.93
CA GLU A 182 -40.84 13.12 8.82
C GLU A 182 -39.78 14.07 9.37
N ALA A 183 -39.27 15.00 8.55
CA ALA A 183 -38.44 16.12 9.00
C ALA A 183 -39.21 17.10 9.90
N ALA A 184 -40.49 17.35 9.63
CA ALA A 184 -41.34 18.21 10.47
C ALA A 184 -41.70 17.52 11.80
N LYS A 185 -41.93 16.20 11.80
CA LYS A 185 -42.11 15.38 13.01
C LYS A 185 -40.81 15.28 13.81
N ALA A 186 -39.67 15.12 13.15
CA ALA A 186 -38.34 15.17 13.78
C ALA A 186 -38.09 16.56 14.39
N ALA A 187 -38.34 17.64 13.64
CA ALA A 187 -38.21 19.02 14.13
C ALA A 187 -39.15 19.33 15.31
N LYS A 188 -40.34 18.72 15.37
CA LYS A 188 -41.23 18.79 16.55
C LYS A 188 -40.69 18.01 17.75
N ARG A 189 -39.97 16.89 17.55
CA ARG A 189 -39.30 16.13 18.62
C ARG A 189 -38.04 16.82 19.15
N TYR A 190 -37.34 17.61 18.32
CA TYR A 190 -36.15 18.37 18.70
C TYR A 190 -36.44 19.76 19.30
N LYS A 191 -37.72 20.17 19.40
CA LYS A 191 -38.13 21.49 19.95
C LYS A 191 -37.76 21.72 21.42
N THR A 192 -37.30 20.70 22.15
CA THR A 192 -37.04 20.79 23.60
C THR A 192 -35.59 21.13 23.95
N TYR A 193 -34.67 21.25 22.99
CA TYR A 193 -33.28 21.66 23.24
C TYR A 193 -33.04 23.19 23.14
N GLY A 194 -34.10 23.97 22.92
CA GLY A 194 -34.04 25.41 22.66
C GLY A 194 -34.51 26.31 23.82
N SER A 195 -34.47 25.85 25.07
CA SER A 195 -34.77 26.71 26.22
C SER A 195 -33.50 27.31 26.81
N LYS A 196 -33.30 28.61 26.56
CA LYS A 196 -32.24 29.52 27.03
C LYS A 196 -30.84 29.28 26.45
N PHE A 197 -30.44 30.16 25.53
CA PHE A 197 -29.04 30.46 25.20
C PHE A 197 -28.37 31.11 26.42
N SER A 198 -28.00 30.32 27.44
CA SER A 198 -27.28 30.82 28.62
C SER A 198 -25.91 30.18 28.82
N ASN A 199 -25.42 29.40 27.86
CA ASN A 199 -24.08 28.86 27.92
C ASN A 199 -23.26 29.53 26.82
N ASP A 200 -22.22 30.26 27.23
CA ASP A 200 -21.28 30.88 26.33
C ASP A 200 -20.67 29.80 25.42
N VAL A 201 -20.58 30.12 24.13
CA VAL A 201 -19.86 29.28 23.16
C VAL A 201 -18.38 29.48 23.41
N ASN A 202 -17.66 28.40 23.62
CA ASN A 202 -16.21 28.47 23.82
C ASN A 202 -15.49 27.68 22.72
N LEU A 203 -14.53 28.30 22.04
CA LEU A 203 -13.68 27.64 21.05
C LEU A 203 -12.22 27.98 21.33
N ASP A 204 -11.47 26.98 21.79
CA ASP A 204 -10.03 27.06 21.99
C ASP A 204 -9.29 26.26 20.91
N ILE A 205 -8.33 26.88 20.25
CA ILE A 205 -7.44 26.26 19.26
C ILE A 205 -6.01 26.56 19.66
N SER A 206 -5.22 25.51 19.93
CA SER A 206 -3.78 25.60 20.16
C SER A 206 -3.04 24.82 19.08
N LEU A 207 -2.01 25.44 18.51
CA LEU A 207 -1.10 24.86 17.53
C LEU A 207 0.33 25.06 18.01
N LYS A 208 1.06 23.97 18.14
CA LYS A 208 2.48 23.95 18.51
C LYS A 208 3.27 23.18 17.47
N PHE A 209 4.42 23.72 17.10
CA PHE A 209 5.41 23.04 16.26
C PHE A 209 6.70 22.91 17.07
N PHE A 210 7.27 21.70 17.10
CA PHE A 210 8.49 21.39 17.85
C PHE A 210 8.42 21.86 19.31
N GLY A 211 7.30 21.57 19.97
CA GLY A 211 6.99 21.98 21.35
C GLY A 211 6.79 23.49 21.58
N SER A 212 6.91 24.33 20.55
CA SER A 212 6.75 25.78 20.64
C SER A 212 5.36 26.18 20.18
N GLU A 213 4.67 27.00 20.96
CA GLU A 213 3.33 27.50 20.61
C GLU A 213 3.40 28.53 19.50
N MET A 214 2.74 28.22 18.37
CA MET A 214 2.63 29.09 17.19
C MET A 214 1.34 29.90 17.24
N MET A 215 0.23 29.25 17.61
CA MET A 215 -1.05 29.92 17.73
C MET A 215 -1.82 29.39 18.93
N PHE A 216 -2.38 30.33 19.68
CA PHE A 216 -3.44 30.09 20.63
C PHE A 216 -4.58 31.05 20.31
N LEU A 217 -5.76 30.51 20.05
CA LEU A 217 -7.00 31.25 19.89
C LEU A 217 -7.98 30.75 20.95
N SER A 218 -8.58 31.67 21.69
CA SER A 218 -9.68 31.37 22.60
C SER A 218 -10.82 32.34 22.29
N LEU A 219 -11.99 31.78 22.04
CA LEU A 219 -13.23 32.48 21.69
C LEU A 219 -14.26 32.11 22.76
N GLY A 220 -14.16 32.71 23.94
CA GLY A 220 -15.05 32.42 25.06
C GLY A 220 -15.36 33.66 25.93
N ASP A 221 -14.38 34.55 26.11
CA ASP A 221 -14.51 35.66 27.08
C ASP A 221 -15.23 36.91 26.54
N ASP A 222 -15.31 37.07 25.21
CA ASP A 222 -16.02 38.16 24.53
C ASP A 222 -16.67 37.62 23.25
N LEU A 223 -17.75 36.84 23.38
CA LEU A 223 -18.56 36.47 22.23
C LEU A 223 -19.16 37.74 21.63
N PRO A 224 -18.75 38.14 20.42
CA PRO A 224 -19.34 39.31 19.81
C PRO A 224 -20.81 39.03 19.53
N ASN A 225 -21.64 40.05 19.70
CA ASN A 225 -23.09 39.97 19.44
C ASN A 225 -23.42 39.71 17.95
N SER A 226 -22.42 39.62 17.07
CA SER A 226 -22.57 39.46 15.62
C SER A 226 -21.67 38.35 15.05
N PHE A 227 -22.19 37.62 14.06
CA PHE A 227 -21.42 36.64 13.28
C PHE A 227 -20.20 37.25 12.57
N GLU A 228 -20.26 38.55 12.28
CA GLU A 228 -19.24 39.29 11.54
C GLU A 228 -17.94 39.46 12.34
N ASP A 229 -18.05 39.61 13.65
CA ASP A 229 -16.90 39.78 14.53
C ASP A 229 -16.24 38.43 14.89
N ILE A 230 -17.02 37.35 15.00
CA ILE A 230 -16.50 35.96 15.10
C ILE A 230 -15.69 35.64 13.84
N TYR A 231 -16.22 36.00 12.66
CA TYR A 231 -15.52 35.83 11.39
C TYR A 231 -14.21 36.63 11.37
N LYS A 232 -14.21 37.90 11.80
CA LYS A 232 -12.99 38.72 11.85
C LYS A 232 -11.92 38.15 12.78
N GLN A 233 -12.31 37.63 13.94
CA GLN A 233 -11.34 37.09 14.91
C GLN A 233 -10.73 35.77 14.40
N ILE A 234 -11.54 34.88 13.83
CA ILE A 234 -11.07 33.65 13.19
C ILE A 234 -10.19 33.98 11.97
N SER A 235 -10.61 34.90 11.11
CA SER A 235 -9.84 35.30 9.93
C SER A 235 -8.49 35.90 10.33
N SER A 236 -8.45 36.76 11.35
CA SER A 236 -7.21 37.33 11.86
C SER A 236 -6.25 36.27 12.44
N GLY A 237 -6.80 35.22 13.07
CA GLY A 237 -6.02 34.08 13.54
C GLY A 237 -5.44 33.29 12.36
N ILE A 238 -6.24 33.00 11.34
CA ILE A 238 -5.81 32.32 10.11
C ILE A 238 -4.73 33.15 9.37
N ASP A 239 -4.90 34.47 9.29
CA ASP A 239 -3.92 35.37 8.65
C ASP A 239 -2.56 35.37 9.38
N LYS A 240 -2.56 35.27 10.72
CA LYS A 240 -1.32 35.09 11.49
C LYS A 240 -0.63 33.76 11.17
N ILE A 241 -1.36 32.64 11.18
CA ILE A 241 -0.79 31.33 10.79
C ILE A 241 -0.22 31.39 9.38
N LYS A 242 -0.96 32.00 8.45
CA LYS A 242 -0.56 32.13 7.04
C LYS A 242 0.77 32.86 6.91
N ASN A 243 0.93 33.99 7.60
CA ASN A 243 2.17 34.75 7.56
C ASN A 243 3.33 33.99 8.20
N GLU A 244 3.09 33.26 9.30
CA GLU A 244 4.13 32.48 9.98
C GLU A 244 4.53 31.22 9.20
N LEU A 245 3.59 30.42 8.70
CA LEU A 245 3.87 29.21 7.92
C LEU A 245 4.34 29.50 6.49
N GLY A 246 4.18 30.74 5.99
CA GLY A 246 4.72 31.15 4.69
C GLY A 246 6.26 31.09 4.64
N SER A 247 6.93 31.26 5.78
CA SER A 247 8.40 31.23 5.88
C SER A 247 8.89 30.81 7.26
N TYR A 248 8.28 29.79 7.86
CA TYR A 248 8.67 29.33 9.19
C TYR A 248 10.05 28.69 9.12
N GLY A 249 10.94 29.08 10.03
CA GLY A 249 12.29 28.51 10.15
C GLY A 249 12.72 28.52 11.60
N LYS A 250 13.24 27.39 12.10
CA LYS A 250 13.72 27.26 13.47
C LYS A 250 14.91 26.33 13.55
N GLU A 251 15.91 26.78 14.32
CA GLU A 251 17.07 25.98 14.69
C GLU A 251 16.88 25.42 16.10
N PHE A 252 17.07 24.11 16.24
CA PHE A 252 17.10 23.41 17.52
C PHE A 252 18.53 22.96 17.77
N ILE A 253 19.08 23.35 18.91
CA ILE A 253 20.42 22.96 19.32
C ILE A 253 20.31 22.33 20.71
N ASN A 254 20.82 21.12 20.85
CA ASN A 254 20.88 20.42 22.13
C ASN A 254 22.33 20.00 22.41
N HIS A 255 22.77 20.22 23.64
CA HIS A 255 24.10 19.87 24.13
C HIS A 255 23.95 18.91 25.31
N ASP A 256 24.60 17.76 25.24
CA ASP A 256 24.48 16.70 26.24
C ASP A 256 25.87 16.22 26.71
N LEU A 257 26.08 16.24 28.03
CA LEU A 257 27.23 15.61 28.68
C LEU A 257 26.79 14.22 29.13
N PHE A 258 26.77 13.28 28.19
CA PHE A 258 26.23 11.95 28.42
C PHE A 258 27.14 11.07 29.30
N MET A 259 28.41 11.43 29.46
CA MET A 259 29.36 10.70 30.28
C MET A 259 30.39 11.63 30.92
N ASP A 260 30.50 11.58 32.24
CA ASP A 260 31.57 12.22 33.01
C ASP A 260 31.88 11.30 34.20
N THR A 261 32.91 10.48 34.08
CA THR A 261 33.23 9.45 35.07
C THR A 261 34.73 9.30 35.22
N THR A 262 35.20 9.39 36.46
CA THR A 262 36.61 9.21 36.80
C THR A 262 36.75 8.12 37.86
N PHE A 263 37.56 7.11 37.57
CA PHE A 263 37.93 6.05 38.50
C PHE A 263 39.35 6.28 39.00
N ASN A 264 39.50 6.36 40.31
CA ASN A 264 40.79 6.55 40.96
C ASN A 264 41.18 5.27 41.71
N TYR A 265 42.27 4.63 41.27
CA TYR A 265 42.80 3.41 41.89
C TYR A 265 44.12 3.74 42.64
N PRO A 266 44.18 3.54 43.97
CA PRO A 266 45.39 3.78 44.72
C PRO A 266 46.44 2.70 44.40
N THR A 267 47.60 3.11 43.88
CA THR A 267 48.70 2.17 43.63
C THR A 267 49.52 1.90 44.89
N ALA A 268 50.31 0.82 44.87
CA ALA A 268 51.21 0.47 45.98
C ALA A 268 52.28 1.56 46.27
N LEU A 269 52.56 2.45 45.30
CA LEU A 269 53.48 3.58 45.46
C LEU A 269 52.80 4.84 46.05
N GLY A 270 51.50 4.79 46.32
CA GLY A 270 50.72 5.92 46.84
C GLY A 270 50.33 6.97 45.80
N VAL A 271 50.70 6.79 44.52
CA VAL A 271 50.24 7.64 43.42
C VAL A 271 48.95 7.05 42.84
N PRO A 272 47.84 7.80 42.76
CA PRO A 272 46.60 7.28 42.18
C PRO A 272 46.76 7.10 40.66
N LEU A 273 46.33 5.93 40.18
CA LEU A 273 46.05 5.67 38.78
C LEU A 273 44.64 6.17 38.48
N GLU A 274 44.51 7.09 37.54
CA GLU A 274 43.27 7.76 37.13
C GLU A 274 42.84 7.24 35.75
N LEU A 275 41.61 6.75 35.68
CA LEU A 275 40.93 6.39 34.44
C LEU A 275 39.72 7.32 34.27
N SER A 276 39.77 8.22 33.29
CA SER A 276 38.74 9.23 33.04
C SER A 276 38.00 8.96 31.72
N PHE A 277 36.68 9.13 31.76
CA PHE A 277 35.78 9.03 30.63
C PHE A 277 34.95 10.31 30.55
N GLN A 278 35.11 11.06 29.46
CA GLN A 278 34.33 12.28 29.20
C GLN A 278 33.69 12.18 27.83
N GLY A 279 32.37 12.29 27.77
CA GLY A 279 31.57 12.16 26.56
C GLY A 279 30.62 13.34 26.41
N PHE A 280 30.73 14.06 25.31
CA PHE A 280 29.89 15.20 24.96
C PHE A 280 29.27 14.99 23.58
N ALA A 281 27.99 15.35 23.44
CA ALA A 281 27.29 15.34 22.17
C ALA A 281 26.63 16.70 21.93
N ALA A 282 26.83 17.28 20.76
CA ALA A 282 26.14 18.46 20.28
C ALA A 282 25.34 18.09 19.04
N SER A 283 24.04 18.32 19.09
CA SER A 283 23.12 18.07 17.98
C SER A 283 22.47 19.38 17.56
N LYS A 284 22.33 19.56 16.25
CA LYS A 284 21.64 20.70 15.65
C LYS A 284 20.71 20.22 14.56
N VAL A 285 19.45 20.64 14.63
CA VAL A 285 18.45 20.43 13.57
C VAL A 285 17.97 21.78 13.09
N ASN A 286 18.26 22.11 11.83
CA ASN A 286 17.70 23.29 11.17
C ASN A 286 16.46 22.88 10.37
N PHE A 287 15.29 23.39 10.76
CA PHE A 287 14.03 23.09 10.11
C PHE A 287 13.43 24.36 9.50
N GLY A 288 12.87 24.25 8.29
CA GLY A 288 12.08 25.31 7.69
C GLY A 288 10.91 24.75 6.91
N ILE A 289 9.76 25.42 6.95
CA ILE A 289 8.58 25.08 6.16
C ILE A 289 7.97 26.36 5.58
N GLY A 290 7.62 26.28 4.30
CA GLY A 290 6.92 27.35 3.58
C GLY A 290 5.66 26.78 2.92
N VAL A 291 4.49 27.18 3.42
CA VAL A 291 3.17 26.76 2.93
C VAL A 291 2.29 27.96 2.63
N ASP A 292 1.73 28.02 1.43
CA ASP A 292 0.75 29.03 1.03
C ASP A 292 -0.67 28.61 1.45
N ILE A 293 -1.10 29.05 2.64
CA ILE A 293 -2.35 28.63 3.28
C ILE A 293 -3.61 29.12 2.53
N ASP A 294 -3.56 30.26 1.83
CA ASP A 294 -4.73 30.83 1.13
C ASP A 294 -5.39 29.82 0.19
N SER A 295 -4.54 29.04 -0.47
CA SER A 295 -4.93 28.08 -1.50
C SER A 295 -5.49 26.76 -0.94
N ILE A 296 -5.28 26.47 0.35
CA ILE A 296 -5.78 25.25 1.00
C ILE A 296 -7.28 25.36 1.29
N PHE A 297 -7.77 26.56 1.60
CA PHE A 297 -9.17 26.80 1.93
C PHE A 297 -10.07 27.05 0.69
N VAL A 298 -9.47 27.28 -0.48
CA VAL A 298 -10.19 27.42 -1.75
C VAL A 298 -10.28 26.04 -2.40
N HIS A 299 -11.51 25.56 -2.63
CA HIS A 299 -11.78 24.22 -3.18
C HIS A 299 -10.96 23.97 -4.45
N GLY A 300 -10.08 22.95 -4.42
CA GLY A 300 -9.25 22.52 -5.56
C GLY A 300 -7.98 23.35 -5.81
N ALA A 301 -7.77 24.48 -5.14
CA ALA A 301 -6.59 25.34 -5.39
C ALA A 301 -5.28 24.80 -4.77
N TYR A 302 -5.37 23.89 -3.79
CA TYR A 302 -4.22 23.19 -3.19
C TYR A 302 -3.47 22.29 -4.20
N LEU A 303 -4.11 21.91 -5.30
CA LEU A 303 -3.58 20.97 -6.29
C LEU A 303 -2.57 21.57 -7.28
N ASN A 304 -2.35 22.90 -7.25
CA ASN A 304 -1.50 23.63 -8.20
C ASN A 304 -0.46 24.53 -7.50
N LYS A 305 -0.10 24.21 -6.25
CA LYS A 305 0.78 25.05 -5.42
C LYS A 305 2.03 24.30 -4.95
N LYS A 306 3.02 25.10 -4.54
CA LYS A 306 4.35 24.65 -4.11
C LYS A 306 4.45 24.66 -2.59
N TYR A 307 5.01 23.60 -2.04
CA TYR A 307 5.27 23.37 -0.63
C TYR A 307 6.78 23.25 -0.44
N LYS A 308 7.37 24.09 0.41
CA LYS A 308 8.80 24.07 0.69
C LYS A 308 9.02 23.46 2.07
N CYS A 309 9.90 22.47 2.17
CA CYS A 309 10.32 21.86 3.41
C CYS A 309 11.85 21.79 3.41
N LYS A 310 12.49 22.25 4.47
CA LYS A 310 13.93 22.23 4.66
C LYS A 310 14.23 21.51 5.96
N ILE A 311 15.07 20.49 5.93
CA ILE A 311 15.52 19.77 7.11
C ILE A 311 17.02 19.47 7.00
N GLU A 312 17.81 20.03 7.90
CA GLU A 312 19.27 19.81 7.97
C GLU A 312 19.65 19.34 9.38
N PRO A 313 19.65 18.02 9.62
CA PRO A 313 20.08 17.44 10.89
C PRO A 313 21.61 17.19 10.92
N SER A 314 22.22 17.58 12.02
CA SER A 314 23.67 17.47 12.25
C SER A 314 23.96 17.07 13.68
N ILE A 315 24.98 16.26 13.89
CA ILE A 315 25.44 15.81 15.20
C ILE A 315 26.96 15.70 15.24
N ASP A 316 27.52 16.14 16.35
CA ASP A 316 28.94 16.05 16.68
C ASP A 316 29.08 15.38 18.06
N VAL A 317 29.84 14.30 18.13
CA VAL A 317 30.05 13.51 19.35
C VAL A 317 31.55 13.45 19.62
N ASN A 318 31.95 13.86 20.82
CA ASN A 318 33.30 13.80 21.31
C ASN A 318 33.37 12.87 22.52
N LEU A 319 34.21 11.84 22.43
CA LEU A 319 34.51 10.94 23.53
C LEU A 319 36.01 11.00 23.81
N MET A 320 36.37 11.33 25.04
CA MET A 320 37.74 11.34 25.55
C MET A 320 37.89 10.29 26.64
N VAL A 321 38.86 9.40 26.44
CA VAL A 321 39.25 8.37 27.40
C VAL A 321 40.67 8.64 27.85
N GLY A 322 40.88 8.92 29.12
CA GLY A 322 42.20 9.15 29.72
C GLY A 322 42.60 8.01 30.65
N LEU A 323 43.84 7.56 30.57
CA LEU A 323 44.44 6.64 31.54
C LEU A 323 45.81 7.19 31.92
N GLY A 324 46.03 7.50 33.20
CA GLY A 324 47.28 8.11 33.63
C GLY A 324 47.49 8.06 35.13
N PHE A 325 48.62 8.60 35.57
CA PHE A 325 48.95 8.82 36.96
C PHE A 325 48.80 10.30 37.30
N ASN A 326 48.15 10.59 38.42
CA ASN A 326 47.95 11.96 38.91
C ASN A 326 48.67 12.14 40.24
N ALA A 327 49.85 12.78 40.20
CA ALA A 327 50.66 13.05 41.39
C ALA A 327 50.41 14.44 41.99
N TYR A 328 49.23 15.05 41.75
CA TYR A 328 48.80 16.40 42.17
C TYR A 328 49.62 17.56 41.55
N VAL A 329 50.95 17.48 41.58
CA VAL A 329 51.88 18.45 40.97
C VAL A 329 52.10 18.15 39.48
N LEU A 330 52.01 16.88 39.11
CA LEU A 330 52.25 16.39 37.75
C LEU A 330 51.25 15.27 37.43
N SER A 331 50.54 15.41 36.31
CA SER A 331 49.71 14.37 35.73
C SER A 331 50.30 13.91 34.40
N THR A 332 50.39 12.60 34.20
CA THR A 332 50.94 12.02 32.97
C THR A 332 50.16 10.78 32.57
N GLY A 333 49.88 10.62 31.29
CA GLY A 333 49.08 9.49 30.82
C GLY A 333 48.90 9.45 29.32
N VAL A 334 48.07 8.51 28.91
CA VAL A 334 47.58 8.35 27.53
C VAL A 334 46.14 8.82 27.49
N SER A 335 45.80 9.61 26.48
CA SER A 335 44.45 10.02 26.17
C SER A 335 44.08 9.61 24.75
N THR A 336 42.92 8.97 24.61
CA THR A 336 42.31 8.63 23.33
C THR A 336 41.10 9.53 23.11
N SER A 337 41.10 10.30 22.03
CA SER A 337 39.98 11.13 21.61
C SER A 337 39.31 10.49 20.39
N VAL A 338 37.99 10.30 20.48
CA VAL A 338 37.13 9.80 19.41
C VAL A 338 36.16 10.93 19.07
N ASN A 339 36.30 11.49 17.88
CA ASN A 339 35.39 12.50 17.34
C ASN A 339 34.53 11.86 16.26
N MET A 340 33.22 11.93 16.38
CA MET A 340 32.28 11.47 15.38
C MET A 340 31.45 12.64 14.90
N HIS A 341 31.41 12.86 13.59
CA HIS A 341 30.66 13.93 12.96
C HIS A 341 29.69 13.36 11.93
N SER A 342 28.47 13.87 11.91
CA SER A 342 27.47 13.60 10.87
C SER A 342 26.76 14.90 10.50
N ALA A 343 26.75 15.21 9.21
CA ALA A 343 26.09 16.38 8.66
C ALA A 343 25.30 15.98 7.42
N THR A 344 24.01 15.75 7.63
CA THR A 344 23.07 15.41 6.57
C THR A 344 22.04 16.52 6.44
N GLY A 345 21.37 16.61 5.30
CA GLY A 345 20.35 17.62 5.12
C GLY A 345 19.87 17.70 3.69
N SER A 346 18.64 18.15 3.52
CA SER A 346 18.06 18.43 2.21
C SER A 346 16.97 19.48 2.34
N ALA A 347 16.89 20.36 1.36
CA ALA A 347 15.72 21.17 1.10
C ALA A 347 14.92 20.50 -0.02
N ILE A 348 13.62 20.33 0.20
CA ILE A 348 12.68 19.68 -0.70
C ILE A 348 11.58 20.69 -1.01
N GLU A 349 11.40 21.02 -2.29
CA GLU A 349 10.30 21.80 -2.80
C GLU A 349 9.37 20.89 -3.60
N LEU A 350 8.19 20.56 -3.04
CA LEU A 350 7.16 19.75 -3.68
C LEU A 350 6.11 20.66 -4.32
N ALA A 351 5.82 20.46 -5.61
CA ALA A 351 4.71 21.10 -6.30
C ALA A 351 3.77 20.04 -6.87
N LEU A 352 2.47 20.17 -6.61
CA LEU A 352 1.46 19.38 -7.32
C LEU A 352 1.19 20.03 -8.69
N ILE A 353 1.09 19.22 -9.74
CA ILE A 353 0.91 19.65 -11.12
C ILE A 353 -0.31 18.96 -11.74
N HIS A 354 -0.88 19.56 -12.80
CA HIS A 354 -2.04 19.01 -13.52
C HIS A 354 -3.26 18.72 -12.62
N GLU A 355 -3.64 19.67 -11.75
CA GLU A 355 -4.79 19.50 -10.85
C GLU A 355 -4.70 18.20 -10.00
N GLY A 356 -3.49 17.85 -9.57
CA GLY A 356 -3.23 16.66 -8.74
C GLY A 356 -2.94 15.37 -9.49
N ALA A 357 -2.95 15.38 -10.83
CA ALA A 357 -2.59 14.23 -11.65
C ALA A 357 -1.06 14.01 -11.78
N GLY A 358 -0.25 14.85 -11.13
CA GLY A 358 1.19 14.69 -11.04
C GLY A 358 1.84 15.49 -9.91
N PHE A 359 3.14 15.29 -9.73
CA PHE A 359 3.99 15.98 -8.77
C PHE A 359 5.31 16.41 -9.42
N ASN A 360 5.95 17.42 -8.83
CA ASN A 360 7.28 17.91 -9.18
C ASN A 360 8.04 18.18 -7.89
N MET A 361 9.07 17.41 -7.59
CA MET A 361 9.88 17.50 -6.37
C MET A 361 11.29 17.98 -6.73
N GLU A 362 11.62 19.20 -6.32
CA GLU A 362 12.97 19.74 -6.45
C GLU A 362 13.73 19.52 -5.14
N PHE A 363 14.84 18.81 -5.22
CA PHE A 363 15.74 18.54 -4.11
C PHE A 363 16.97 19.44 -4.23
N GLU A 364 17.26 20.18 -3.17
CA GLU A 364 18.47 20.97 -3.01
C GLU A 364 19.29 20.44 -1.84
N MET A 365 20.46 19.91 -2.15
CA MET A 365 21.42 19.42 -1.17
C MET A 365 22.20 20.61 -0.60
N PRO A 366 22.45 20.65 0.72
CA PRO A 366 23.14 21.76 1.38
C PRO A 366 24.61 21.86 0.95
N ARG A 367 25.21 20.74 0.52
CA ARG A 367 26.61 20.60 0.10
C ARG A 367 26.69 19.49 -0.95
N GLU A 368 27.71 19.55 -1.80
CA GLU A 368 28.01 18.48 -2.79
C GLU A 368 28.49 17.20 -2.11
N LYS A 369 29.21 17.33 -0.99
CA LYS A 369 29.64 16.23 -0.13
C LYS A 369 28.74 16.15 1.09
N ILE A 370 27.94 15.09 1.16
CA ILE A 370 27.09 14.77 2.31
C ILE A 370 27.83 13.75 3.17
N GLU A 371 28.24 14.16 4.38
CA GLU A 371 28.98 13.31 5.30
C GLU A 371 28.01 12.61 6.25
N PHE A 372 27.71 11.34 5.97
CA PHE A 372 26.83 10.54 6.82
C PHE A 372 27.52 10.19 8.13
N ILE A 373 28.77 9.75 8.07
CA ILE A 373 29.55 9.35 9.24
C ILE A 373 31.01 9.72 8.98
N ASN A 374 31.63 10.45 9.91
CA ASN A 374 33.06 10.72 9.92
C ASN A 374 33.59 10.49 11.33
N ILE A 375 34.37 9.43 11.52
CA ILE A 375 34.94 9.03 12.80
C ILE A 375 36.44 9.26 12.72
N LYS A 376 36.95 10.03 13.68
CA LYS A 376 38.38 10.30 13.87
C LYS A 376 38.79 9.87 15.27
N VAL A 377 39.69 8.90 15.34
CA VAL A 377 40.30 8.42 16.58
C VAL A 377 41.74 8.88 16.61
N ALA A 378 42.13 9.57 17.68
CA ALA A 378 43.49 10.06 17.88
C ALA A 378 44.00 9.69 19.27
N HIS A 379 45.21 9.14 19.32
CA HIS A 379 45.89 8.80 20.57
C HIS A 379 46.98 9.82 20.86
N SER A 380 47.03 10.32 22.10
CA SER A 380 48.00 11.32 22.52
C SER A 380 48.53 11.00 23.91
N PHE A 381 49.82 11.25 24.13
CA PHE A 381 50.38 11.33 25.47
C PHE A 381 50.19 12.74 25.99
N TYR A 382 49.72 12.88 27.22
CA TYR A 382 49.61 14.17 27.87
C TYR A 382 50.51 14.21 29.09
N ILE A 383 51.17 15.35 29.26
CA ILE A 383 51.87 15.71 30.49
C ILE A 383 51.28 17.06 30.90
N GLN A 384 50.77 17.14 32.12
CA GLN A 384 50.14 18.31 32.68
C GLN A 384 50.80 18.64 34.02
N GLU A 385 51.41 19.81 34.10
CA GLU A 385 51.89 20.40 35.35
C GLU A 385 50.75 21.19 36.01
N ASN A 386 50.74 21.25 37.34
CA ASN A 386 49.72 21.98 38.10
C ASN A 386 49.70 23.48 37.72
N ASP A 387 48.51 24.09 37.65
CA ASP A 387 48.26 25.47 37.20
C ASP A 387 48.69 25.84 35.77
N LYS A 388 49.05 24.86 34.94
CA LYS A 388 49.26 25.07 33.49
C LYS A 388 48.21 24.33 32.66
N PRO A 389 47.70 24.93 31.56
CA PRO A 389 46.94 24.18 30.58
C PRO A 389 47.80 23.02 30.04
N ILE A 390 47.17 21.94 29.55
CA ILE A 390 47.85 20.72 29.06
C ILE A 390 48.99 21.11 28.11
N ASP A 391 50.23 21.09 28.61
CA ASP A 391 51.33 21.85 28.02
C ASP A 391 51.89 21.18 26.76
N LYS A 392 51.72 19.85 26.61
CA LYS A 392 52.12 19.08 25.42
C LYS A 392 51.25 17.81 25.25
N ARG A 393 50.32 17.81 24.30
CA ARG A 393 49.79 16.56 23.71
C ARG A 393 50.81 16.06 22.69
N LEU A 394 51.69 15.15 23.11
CA LEU A 394 52.61 14.49 22.19
C LEU A 394 51.80 13.44 21.43
N ILE A 395 51.44 13.76 20.19
CA ILE A 395 50.86 12.78 19.26
C ILE A 395 51.91 11.69 19.07
N LEU A 396 51.52 10.43 19.26
CA LEU A 396 52.38 9.28 19.01
C LEU A 396 52.99 9.42 17.61
N ASN A 397 54.32 9.40 17.55
CA ASN A 397 55.09 9.81 16.38
C ASN A 397 54.58 9.12 15.11
N ARG A 398 54.10 9.92 14.14
CA ARG A 398 53.81 9.47 12.79
C ARG A 398 55.14 9.06 12.19
N ASN A 399 55.41 7.77 12.09
CA ASN A 399 56.51 7.33 11.25
C ASN A 399 56.19 7.83 9.84
N ASN A 400 56.84 8.92 9.40
CA ASN A 400 56.78 9.46 8.04
C ASN A 400 57.33 8.47 6.98
N LYS A 401 57.56 7.21 7.37
CA LYS A 401 58.03 6.08 6.59
C LYS A 401 57.26 4.80 6.93
N ASP A 402 55.97 4.86 7.23
CA ASP A 402 55.14 3.67 7.12
C ASP A 402 54.50 3.65 5.71
N PRO A 403 55.10 2.97 4.72
CA PRO A 403 54.54 2.84 3.37
C PRO A 403 53.19 2.10 3.35
N ASN A 404 52.72 1.60 4.50
CA ASN A 404 51.51 0.79 4.66
C ASN A 404 50.34 1.51 5.36
N ALA A 405 50.38 2.84 5.55
CA ALA A 405 49.14 3.59 5.83
C ALA A 405 48.29 3.64 4.56
N ILE A 406 47.62 2.52 4.25
CA ILE A 406 46.78 2.38 3.06
C ILE A 406 45.57 3.30 3.26
N GLN A 407 45.56 4.44 2.58
CA GLN A 407 44.33 5.19 2.37
C GLN A 407 43.50 4.38 1.37
N MET A 408 42.53 3.62 1.88
CA MET A 408 41.57 2.93 1.03
C MET A 408 40.39 3.86 0.81
N GLU A 409 40.20 4.29 -0.42
CA GLU A 409 39.00 5.02 -0.83
C GLU A 409 38.29 4.20 -1.92
N GLY A 410 37.09 3.74 -1.62
CA GLY A 410 36.24 2.98 -2.53
C GLY A 410 34.97 3.76 -2.82
N CYS A 411 34.71 4.07 -4.09
CA CYS A 411 33.46 4.68 -4.52
C CYS A 411 32.68 3.72 -5.42
N TYR A 412 31.37 3.67 -5.23
CA TYR A 412 30.48 2.87 -6.06
C TYR A 412 29.97 3.71 -7.24
N ASN A 413 30.54 3.47 -8.42
CA ASN A 413 30.32 4.33 -9.59
C ASN A 413 29.05 3.99 -10.40
N GLN A 414 28.32 2.91 -10.10
CA GLN A 414 27.14 2.52 -10.89
C GLN A 414 25.98 3.52 -10.77
N LEU A 415 25.92 4.30 -9.68
CA LEU A 415 24.93 5.36 -9.46
C LEU A 415 25.38 6.73 -10.00
N GLU A 416 26.59 6.81 -10.58
CA GLU A 416 27.13 8.06 -11.12
C GLU A 416 26.28 8.58 -12.29
N SER A 417 25.58 7.70 -13.01
CA SER A 417 24.58 8.06 -14.04
C SER A 417 23.35 8.80 -13.49
N LEU A 418 23.12 8.74 -12.18
CA LEU A 418 22.10 9.49 -11.47
C LEU A 418 22.71 10.70 -10.74
N GLY A 419 24.00 11.01 -10.94
CA GLY A 419 24.68 12.11 -10.24
C GLY A 419 24.89 11.85 -8.74
N ILE A 420 24.84 10.58 -8.31
CA ILE A 420 25.04 10.14 -6.91
C ILE A 420 26.21 9.16 -6.86
N LYS A 421 27.20 9.42 -6.01
CA LYS A 421 28.40 8.60 -5.87
C LYS A 421 28.69 8.35 -4.39
N PRO A 422 28.23 7.22 -3.83
CA PRO A 422 28.60 6.83 -2.48
C PRO A 422 30.06 6.41 -2.41
N CYS A 423 30.77 6.91 -1.40
CA CYS A 423 32.19 6.69 -1.18
C CYS A 423 32.44 6.31 0.29
N ILE A 424 33.36 5.38 0.48
CA ILE A 424 33.91 4.99 1.78
C ILE A 424 35.41 5.28 1.75
N SER A 425 35.91 5.98 2.76
CA SER A 425 37.34 6.23 2.91
C SER A 425 37.81 5.85 4.31
N THR A 426 38.94 5.15 4.37
CA THR A 426 39.58 4.73 5.61
C THR A 426 41.05 5.09 5.57
N LEU A 427 41.56 5.66 6.66
CA LEU A 427 42.98 5.95 6.86
C LEU A 427 43.45 5.29 8.16
N GLY A 428 44.50 4.47 8.07
CA GLY A 428 45.08 3.72 9.19
C GLY A 428 44.83 2.21 9.06
N THR A 429 45.68 1.40 9.68
CA THR A 429 45.55 -0.07 9.68
C THR A 429 45.15 -0.57 11.07
N LEU A 430 44.04 -1.31 11.14
CA LEU A 430 43.76 -2.21 12.26
C LEU A 430 44.47 -3.54 11.93
N LYS A 431 45.77 -3.64 12.21
CA LYS A 431 46.48 -4.92 12.01
C LYS A 431 45.96 -5.94 13.02
N GLN A 432 45.46 -7.04 12.50
CA GLN A 432 45.02 -8.21 13.26
C GLN A 432 46.17 -9.25 13.25
N GLU A 433 47.29 -8.98 13.92
CA GLU A 433 48.32 -9.99 14.25
C GLU A 433 49.43 -9.42 15.16
N ASP A 434 49.69 -10.12 16.28
CA ASP A 434 50.81 -10.20 17.24
C ASP A 434 51.73 -9.01 17.60
N ASP A 435 51.66 -7.86 16.94
CA ASP A 435 52.46 -6.68 17.27
C ASP A 435 51.52 -5.46 17.41
N ALA A 436 50.85 -5.39 18.55
CA ALA A 436 49.83 -4.39 18.90
C ALA A 436 50.45 -2.98 19.10
N THR A 437 50.92 -2.38 18.01
CA THR A 437 51.22 -0.95 17.96
C THR A 437 49.92 -0.21 17.69
N LEU A 438 49.42 0.56 18.66
CA LEU A 438 48.27 1.44 18.44
C LEU A 438 48.63 2.45 17.34
N PRO A 439 47.92 2.47 16.19
CA PRO A 439 48.15 3.47 15.16
C PRO A 439 47.89 4.87 15.75
N SER A 440 48.67 5.87 15.37
CA SER A 440 48.58 7.21 15.99
C SER A 440 47.27 7.92 15.71
N GLU A 441 46.65 7.63 14.56
CA GLU A 441 45.37 8.18 14.12
C GLU A 441 44.64 7.17 13.21
N PHE A 442 43.34 7.02 13.41
CA PHE A 442 42.45 6.25 12.55
C PHE A 442 41.28 7.13 12.11
N ILE A 443 41.00 7.17 10.80
CA ILE A 443 39.89 7.93 10.22
C ILE A 443 39.02 6.99 9.40
N PHE A 444 37.71 7.02 9.62
CA PHE A 444 36.70 6.35 8.83
C PHE A 444 35.67 7.39 8.37
N SER A 445 35.42 7.49 7.07
CA SER A 445 34.42 8.39 6.51
C SER A 445 33.53 7.67 5.51
N LEU A 446 32.23 7.74 5.74
CA LEU A 446 31.17 7.37 4.80
C LEU A 446 30.49 8.65 4.32
N HIS A 447 30.62 8.94 3.03
CA HIS A 447 30.04 10.14 2.44
C HIS A 447 29.47 9.85 1.05
N VAL A 448 28.52 10.67 0.62
CA VAL A 448 27.97 10.64 -0.73
C VAL A 448 28.32 11.94 -1.41
N MET A 449 28.90 11.84 -2.61
CA MET A 449 28.96 12.97 -3.53
C MET A 449 27.66 13.00 -4.34
N SER A 450 26.94 14.12 -4.30
CA SER A 450 25.69 14.30 -5.03
C SER A 450 25.72 15.62 -5.77
N VAL A 451 25.02 15.69 -6.91
CA VAL A 451 24.67 16.98 -7.52
C VAL A 451 23.90 17.85 -6.52
N LYS A 452 24.19 19.16 -6.53
CA LYS A 452 23.63 20.10 -5.57
C LYS A 452 22.11 20.26 -5.72
N LYS A 453 21.58 20.15 -6.93
CA LYS A 453 20.15 20.23 -7.22
C LYS A 453 19.75 19.15 -8.21
N PHE A 454 18.62 18.51 -7.98
CA PHE A 454 17.96 17.64 -8.95
C PHE A 454 16.44 17.72 -8.78
N ASN A 455 15.71 17.41 -9.84
CA ASN A 455 14.26 17.49 -9.87
C ASN A 455 13.67 16.16 -10.33
N ILE A 456 12.63 15.70 -9.62
CA ILE A 456 11.86 14.50 -9.92
C ILE A 456 10.43 14.92 -10.24
N LYS A 457 10.00 14.72 -11.48
CA LYS A 457 8.68 15.08 -11.96
C LYS A 457 7.91 13.84 -12.40
N GLY A 458 6.79 13.55 -11.75
CA GLY A 458 5.90 12.45 -12.11
C GLY A 458 4.54 12.97 -12.59
N TYR A 459 4.03 12.50 -13.72
CA TYR A 459 2.68 12.86 -14.16
C TYR A 459 2.03 11.77 -15.00
N ARG A 460 0.70 11.75 -14.96
CA ARG A 460 -0.14 10.94 -15.84
C ARG A 460 -0.56 11.78 -17.05
N ASN A 461 -0.31 11.27 -18.24
CA ASN A 461 -0.78 11.86 -19.49
C ASN A 461 -1.90 10.97 -20.06
N GLY A 462 -3.09 11.53 -20.23
CA GLY A 462 -4.28 10.82 -20.74
C GLY A 462 -4.90 11.48 -21.97
N ALA A 463 -4.12 12.28 -22.69
CA ALA A 463 -4.64 13.22 -23.69
C ALA A 463 -4.89 12.62 -25.09
N GLU A 464 -4.43 11.40 -25.39
CA GLU A 464 -4.64 10.76 -26.70
C GLU A 464 -5.35 9.41 -26.54
N GLY A 465 -6.49 9.28 -27.22
CA GLY A 465 -7.52 8.29 -26.91
C GLY A 465 -7.05 6.86 -26.60
N ASN A 466 -7.59 6.30 -25.51
CA ASN A 466 -7.44 4.91 -25.08
C ASN A 466 -5.99 4.43 -24.78
N VAL A 467 -5.03 5.34 -24.69
CA VAL A 467 -3.68 5.10 -24.19
C VAL A 467 -3.52 5.84 -22.87
N GLU A 468 -3.16 5.11 -21.82
CA GLU A 468 -2.77 5.69 -20.54
C GLU A 468 -1.26 5.67 -20.39
N GLN A 469 -0.66 6.84 -20.13
CA GLN A 469 0.78 6.99 -19.98
C GLN A 469 1.11 7.58 -18.60
N TRP A 470 2.08 6.99 -17.92
CA TRP A 470 2.70 7.53 -16.71
C TRP A 470 4.16 7.83 -17.02
N LYS A 471 4.59 9.05 -16.71
CA LYS A 471 5.97 9.47 -16.93
C LYS A 471 6.60 9.94 -15.62
N LEU A 472 7.84 9.54 -15.39
CA LEU A 472 8.69 9.93 -14.28
C LEU A 472 10.01 10.46 -14.84
N ASP A 473 10.19 11.77 -14.79
CA ASP A 473 11.38 12.48 -15.26
C ASP A 473 12.30 12.78 -14.05
N TYR A 474 13.55 12.36 -14.13
CA TYR A 474 14.67 12.79 -13.29
C TYR A 474 15.51 13.78 -14.10
N SER A 475 15.69 14.99 -13.60
CA SER A 475 16.44 16.04 -14.30
C SER A 475 17.44 16.74 -13.40
N THR A 476 18.55 17.16 -13.99
CA THR A 476 19.65 17.88 -13.33
C THR A 476 19.89 19.22 -14.02
N PRO A 477 20.39 20.27 -13.33
CA PRO A 477 20.56 21.61 -13.91
C PRO A 477 21.42 21.65 -15.17
N GLU A 478 22.44 20.79 -15.26
CA GLU A 478 23.33 20.68 -16.43
C GLU A 478 22.84 19.67 -17.47
N GLY A 479 21.71 18.99 -17.22
CA GLY A 479 21.12 18.00 -18.11
C GLY A 479 21.89 16.69 -18.25
N ALA A 480 23.07 16.57 -17.63
CA ALA A 480 24.01 15.47 -17.86
C ALA A 480 23.49 14.09 -17.39
N TYR A 481 22.56 14.07 -16.44
CA TYR A 481 22.03 12.85 -15.82
C TYR A 481 20.52 12.67 -16.07
N ASP A 482 19.95 13.44 -17.00
CA ASP A 482 18.52 13.44 -17.26
C ASP A 482 18.05 12.05 -17.71
N THR A 483 17.07 11.52 -16.98
CA THR A 483 16.54 10.17 -17.17
C THR A 483 15.02 10.21 -17.08
N SER A 484 14.33 9.65 -18.07
CA SER A 484 12.88 9.56 -18.14
C SER A 484 12.45 8.10 -18.12
N LEU A 485 11.59 7.72 -17.17
CA LEU A 485 10.89 6.44 -17.16
C LEU A 485 9.44 6.67 -17.63
N THR A 486 9.03 5.95 -18.67
CA THR A 486 7.68 6.03 -19.24
C THR A 486 7.04 4.65 -19.20
N VAL A 487 5.82 4.57 -18.67
CA VAL A 487 4.98 3.36 -18.66
C VAL A 487 3.71 3.67 -19.41
N GLU A 488 3.37 2.84 -20.39
CA GLU A 488 2.22 3.04 -21.28
C GLU A 488 1.35 1.78 -21.32
N ILE A 489 0.05 1.97 -21.30
CA ILE A 489 -0.95 0.93 -21.55
C ILE A 489 -1.88 1.42 -22.65
N GLY A 490 -1.87 0.74 -23.79
CA GLY A 490 -2.76 1.04 -24.93
C GLY A 490 -3.84 -0.03 -25.11
N THR A 491 -5.07 0.40 -25.40
CA THR A 491 -6.22 -0.50 -25.56
C THR A 491 -6.92 -0.41 -26.93
N LYS A 492 -6.48 0.46 -27.84
CA LYS A 492 -7.13 0.68 -29.14
C LYS A 492 -6.51 -0.20 -30.24
N SER A 493 -7.29 -1.16 -30.78
CA SER A 493 -6.90 -2.12 -31.84
C SER A 493 -5.75 -3.09 -31.50
N ARG A 494 -4.89 -2.73 -30.55
CA ARG A 494 -3.85 -3.57 -29.95
C ARG A 494 -3.91 -3.34 -28.44
N PHE A 495 -3.95 -4.42 -27.67
CA PHE A 495 -3.78 -4.35 -26.23
C PHE A 495 -2.30 -4.53 -25.94
N TYR A 496 -1.61 -3.49 -25.46
CA TYR A 496 -0.18 -3.56 -25.19
C TYR A 496 0.19 -2.82 -23.91
N GLY A 497 1.25 -3.30 -23.27
CA GLY A 497 1.96 -2.61 -22.21
C GLY A 497 3.39 -2.31 -22.66
N ARG A 498 3.86 -1.10 -22.42
CA ARG A 498 5.21 -0.66 -22.76
C ARG A 498 5.88 0.02 -21.57
N VAL A 499 7.14 -0.33 -21.34
CA VAL A 499 8.02 0.31 -20.36
C VAL A 499 9.24 0.83 -21.12
N CYS A 500 9.54 2.10 -20.95
CA CYS A 500 10.63 2.78 -21.64
C CYS A 500 11.48 3.57 -20.64
N VAL A 501 12.79 3.38 -20.70
CA VAL A 501 13.79 4.14 -19.95
C VAL A 501 14.66 4.87 -20.95
N GLU A 502 14.64 6.19 -20.90
CA GLU A 502 15.43 7.07 -21.75
C GLU A 502 16.39 7.88 -20.88
N ASN A 503 17.68 7.87 -21.19
CA ASN A 503 18.70 8.70 -20.57
C ASN A 503 19.49 9.39 -21.70
N THR A 504 20.18 10.50 -21.41
CA THR A 504 21.10 11.23 -22.31
C THR A 504 22.00 10.35 -23.19
N LYS A 505 22.37 9.14 -22.73
CA LYS A 505 23.26 8.22 -23.45
C LYS A 505 22.55 7.04 -24.12
N GLN A 506 21.40 6.59 -23.60
CA GLN A 506 20.80 5.31 -23.99
C GLN A 506 19.27 5.35 -23.92
N HIS A 507 18.63 4.70 -24.89
CA HIS A 507 17.19 4.45 -24.95
C HIS A 507 16.94 2.95 -24.85
N TYR A 508 16.12 2.54 -23.89
CA TYR A 508 15.70 1.16 -23.71
C TYR A 508 14.18 1.09 -23.63
N GLY A 509 13.56 0.30 -24.51
CA GLY A 509 12.11 0.11 -24.53
C GLY A 509 11.75 -1.38 -24.57
N LEU A 510 10.76 -1.77 -23.78
CA LEU A 510 10.16 -3.10 -23.82
C LEU A 510 8.65 -2.97 -23.95
N GLU A 511 8.10 -3.49 -25.04
CA GLU A 511 6.66 -3.53 -25.30
C GLU A 511 6.21 -4.98 -25.49
N ALA A 512 5.11 -5.35 -24.85
CA ALA A 512 4.47 -6.65 -25.07
C ALA A 512 2.97 -6.43 -25.26
N GLY A 513 2.38 -7.13 -26.23
CA GLY A 513 0.97 -6.95 -26.54
C GLY A 513 0.37 -7.98 -27.48
N VAL A 514 -0.94 -7.84 -27.67
CA VAL A 514 -1.76 -8.61 -28.60
C VAL A 514 -2.23 -7.67 -29.70
N SER A 515 -1.85 -7.97 -30.94
CA SER A 515 -2.32 -7.28 -32.13
C SER A 515 -3.43 -8.12 -32.77
N ASN A 516 -4.61 -7.54 -32.93
CA ASN A 516 -5.75 -8.18 -33.60
C ASN A 516 -6.41 -7.18 -34.56
N ASP A 517 -5.89 -7.12 -35.77
CA ASP A 517 -6.39 -6.24 -36.84
C ASP A 517 -6.81 -7.05 -38.07
N ASN A 518 -7.09 -6.40 -39.20
CA ASN A 518 -7.53 -7.09 -40.43
C ASN A 518 -6.42 -7.88 -41.13
N HIS A 519 -5.15 -7.69 -40.74
CA HIS A 519 -3.97 -8.28 -41.36
C HIS A 519 -3.23 -9.27 -40.45
N GLU A 520 -3.40 -9.17 -39.12
CA GLU A 520 -2.73 -10.05 -38.16
C GLU A 520 -3.58 -10.33 -36.90
N LEU A 521 -3.38 -11.51 -36.33
CA LEU A 521 -3.74 -11.90 -34.97
C LEU A 521 -2.49 -12.50 -34.33
N VAL A 522 -1.68 -11.67 -33.68
CA VAL A 522 -0.37 -12.08 -33.16
C VAL A 522 -0.17 -11.57 -31.74
N ILE A 523 0.48 -12.40 -30.92
CA ILE A 523 1.13 -11.96 -29.70
C ILE A 523 2.53 -11.52 -30.09
N TYR A 524 2.96 -10.35 -29.63
CA TYR A 524 4.28 -9.83 -29.96
C TYR A 524 5.00 -9.28 -28.73
N VAL A 525 6.33 -9.33 -28.80
CA VAL A 525 7.25 -8.70 -27.87
C VAL A 525 8.22 -7.86 -28.70
N GLN A 526 8.37 -6.60 -28.35
CA GLN A 526 9.25 -5.65 -29.00
C GLN A 526 10.25 -5.12 -27.98
N HIS A 527 11.52 -5.20 -28.36
CA HIS A 527 12.66 -4.69 -27.62
C HIS A 527 13.32 -3.57 -28.42
N GLU A 528 13.57 -2.45 -27.77
CA GLU A 528 14.18 -1.24 -28.35
C GLU A 528 15.48 -0.94 -27.61
N GLU A 529 16.58 -0.81 -28.33
CA GLU A 529 17.86 -0.39 -27.78
C GLU A 529 18.48 0.65 -28.73
N GLY A 530 18.51 1.92 -28.31
CA GLY A 530 18.90 3.04 -29.17
C GLY A 530 17.97 3.18 -30.38
N LYS A 531 18.50 2.93 -31.59
CA LYS A 531 17.72 2.93 -32.85
C LYS A 531 17.29 1.52 -33.30
N ASP A 532 17.78 0.48 -32.63
CA ASP A 532 17.52 -0.90 -33.02
C ASP A 532 16.23 -1.40 -32.38
N ILE A 533 15.25 -1.68 -33.24
CA ILE A 533 13.95 -2.22 -32.83
C ILE A 533 13.88 -3.70 -33.25
N LYS A 534 13.81 -4.59 -32.27
CA LYS A 534 13.67 -6.03 -32.45
C LYS A 534 12.28 -6.45 -32.01
N LYS A 535 11.39 -6.70 -32.98
CA LYS A 535 10.05 -7.24 -32.76
C LYS A 535 10.02 -8.73 -33.07
N SER A 536 9.52 -9.51 -32.13
CA SER A 536 9.23 -10.92 -32.28
C SER A 536 7.73 -11.12 -32.15
N LYS A 537 7.11 -11.93 -33.02
CA LYS A 537 5.67 -12.18 -33.03
C LYS A 537 5.36 -13.65 -33.30
N VAL A 538 4.29 -14.12 -32.68
CA VAL A 538 3.76 -15.48 -32.84
C VAL A 538 2.24 -15.40 -32.98
N GLY A 539 1.68 -16.05 -33.99
CA GLY A 539 0.22 -16.08 -34.20
C GLY A 539 -0.15 -16.37 -35.65
N PHE A 540 -1.06 -15.58 -36.21
CA PHE A 540 -1.58 -15.74 -37.57
C PHE A 540 -1.58 -14.44 -38.36
N MET A 541 -1.12 -14.49 -39.61
CA MET A 541 -1.35 -13.46 -40.62
C MET A 541 -2.70 -13.70 -41.29
N LYS A 542 -3.50 -12.65 -41.46
CA LYS A 542 -4.83 -12.68 -42.07
C LYS A 542 -4.79 -12.10 -43.48
N SER A 543 -5.42 -12.80 -44.42
CA SER A 543 -5.65 -12.34 -45.79
C SER A 543 -7.10 -12.65 -46.15
N GLY A 544 -8.00 -11.71 -45.83
CA GLY A 544 -9.45 -11.93 -45.91
C GLY A 544 -9.89 -13.07 -44.99
N ASN A 545 -10.30 -14.19 -45.58
CA ASN A 545 -10.74 -15.39 -44.86
C ASN A 545 -9.61 -16.42 -44.64
N GLU A 546 -8.41 -16.23 -45.21
CA GLU A 546 -7.26 -17.12 -44.97
C GLU A 546 -6.40 -16.62 -43.80
N TYR A 547 -6.03 -17.54 -42.90
CA TYR A 547 -5.16 -17.32 -41.74
C TYR A 547 -3.94 -18.21 -41.90
N ARG A 548 -2.74 -17.63 -41.97
CA ARG A 548 -1.48 -18.38 -42.08
C ARG A 548 -0.68 -18.25 -40.79
N PRO A 549 -0.21 -19.35 -40.20
CA PRO A 549 0.61 -19.28 -38.99
C PRO A 549 1.88 -18.48 -39.28
N VAL A 550 2.31 -17.69 -38.30
CA VAL A 550 3.56 -16.92 -38.37
C VAL A 550 4.31 -17.03 -37.05
N ILE A 551 5.57 -17.40 -37.15
CA ILE A 551 6.56 -17.34 -36.08
C ILE A 551 7.68 -16.49 -36.64
N GLU A 552 7.91 -15.32 -36.03
CA GLU A 552 9.05 -14.47 -36.34
C GLU A 552 9.73 -14.14 -35.03
N ILE A 553 10.85 -14.78 -34.74
CA ILE A 553 11.65 -14.55 -33.53
C ILE A 553 12.96 -13.90 -33.95
N ARG A 554 13.17 -12.66 -33.51
CA ARG A 554 14.47 -12.00 -33.68
C ARG A 554 15.41 -12.43 -32.56
N MET A 555 16.45 -13.17 -32.91
CA MET A 555 17.51 -13.56 -31.98
C MET A 555 18.37 -12.37 -31.59
N PHE A 556 19.02 -12.44 -30.42
CA PHE A 556 19.89 -11.36 -29.91
C PHE A 556 21.04 -11.01 -30.87
N ASN A 557 21.53 -11.98 -31.64
CA ASN A 557 22.58 -11.83 -32.67
C ASN A 557 22.09 -11.19 -33.99
N GLY A 558 20.82 -10.81 -34.10
CA GLY A 558 20.24 -10.20 -35.30
C GLY A 558 19.69 -11.18 -36.35
N GLY A 559 19.81 -12.49 -36.13
CA GLY A 559 19.19 -13.51 -36.98
C GLY A 559 17.68 -13.55 -36.81
N LEU A 560 16.95 -13.68 -37.92
CA LEU A 560 15.52 -13.98 -37.91
C LEU A 560 15.35 -15.50 -37.85
N SER A 561 14.59 -16.00 -36.89
CA SER A 561 14.18 -17.41 -36.83
C SER A 561 12.68 -17.51 -37.05
N ASP A 562 12.31 -18.46 -37.90
CA ASP A 562 10.94 -18.90 -38.14
C ASP A 562 10.55 -20.10 -37.26
N GLU A 563 11.38 -20.44 -36.26
CA GLU A 563 11.20 -21.58 -35.37
C GLU A 563 11.06 -21.12 -33.91
N LEU A 564 10.18 -21.77 -33.15
CA LEU A 564 10.08 -21.59 -31.70
C LEU A 564 10.56 -22.88 -31.02
N ASN A 565 11.69 -22.82 -30.31
CA ASN A 565 12.33 -23.99 -29.68
C ASN A 565 12.60 -25.18 -30.65
N GLY A 566 12.79 -24.89 -31.94
CA GLY A 566 13.01 -25.92 -32.97
C GLY A 566 11.75 -26.47 -33.63
N TYR A 567 10.58 -25.89 -33.34
CA TYR A 567 9.33 -26.22 -34.00
C TYR A 567 8.96 -25.16 -35.03
N LYS A 568 8.58 -25.63 -36.22
CA LYS A 568 8.02 -24.84 -37.32
C LYS A 568 6.54 -25.13 -37.47
N VAL A 569 5.77 -24.10 -37.81
CA VAL A 569 4.34 -24.24 -38.10
C VAL A 569 4.08 -23.71 -39.50
N ASP A 570 3.53 -24.55 -40.37
CA ASP A 570 3.17 -24.21 -41.75
C ASP A 570 1.74 -24.67 -42.05
N GLY A 571 1.14 -24.18 -43.14
CA GLY A 571 -0.22 -24.51 -43.58
C GLY A 571 -1.16 -23.31 -43.56
N ARG A 572 -2.46 -23.56 -43.68
CA ARG A 572 -3.48 -22.49 -43.69
C ARG A 572 -4.75 -22.88 -42.96
N VAL A 573 -5.39 -21.87 -42.38
CA VAL A 573 -6.71 -21.98 -41.76
C VAL A 573 -7.67 -21.07 -42.52
N VAL A 574 -8.70 -21.63 -43.14
CA VAL A 574 -9.70 -20.88 -43.90
C VAL A 574 -10.93 -20.67 -43.03
N VAL A 575 -11.27 -19.42 -42.74
CA VAL A 575 -12.39 -19.03 -41.90
C VAL A 575 -13.60 -18.66 -42.76
N ALA A 576 -14.66 -19.45 -42.70
CA ALA A 576 -15.96 -19.10 -43.26
C ALA A 576 -16.85 -18.49 -42.17
N SER A 577 -17.26 -17.25 -42.37
CA SER A 577 -18.23 -16.56 -41.49
C SER A 577 -19.63 -16.81 -42.03
N GLY A 578 -20.56 -17.26 -41.19
CA GLY A 578 -21.99 -17.20 -41.53
C GLY A 578 -22.51 -15.76 -41.38
N ASP A 579 -23.46 -15.34 -42.22
CA ASP A 579 -24.11 -14.03 -42.10
C ASP A 579 -25.27 -14.11 -41.09
N GLY A 580 -25.23 -13.29 -40.03
CA GLY A 580 -26.34 -13.12 -39.07
C GLY A 580 -25.93 -12.96 -37.59
N GLU A 581 -26.79 -12.33 -36.77
CA GLU A 581 -26.63 -12.28 -35.30
C GLU A 581 -26.73 -13.70 -34.72
N GLY A 582 -25.59 -14.23 -34.21
CA GLY A 582 -25.47 -15.61 -33.73
C GLY A 582 -24.60 -16.53 -34.60
N ALA A 583 -24.01 -16.01 -35.67
CA ALA A 583 -23.22 -16.80 -36.62
C ALA A 583 -22.02 -17.53 -35.98
N THR A 584 -21.97 -18.85 -36.19
CA THR A 584 -20.80 -19.69 -35.90
C THR A 584 -19.70 -19.42 -36.91
N LYS A 585 -18.45 -19.22 -36.45
CA LYS A 585 -17.28 -19.15 -37.33
C LYS A 585 -16.76 -20.55 -37.60
N LYS A 586 -16.72 -20.96 -38.87
CA LYS A 586 -16.15 -22.24 -39.29
C LYS A 586 -14.68 -22.06 -39.68
N TYR A 587 -13.79 -22.66 -38.91
CA TYR A 587 -12.35 -22.70 -39.16
C TYR A 587 -12.03 -24.02 -39.86
N ASN A 588 -11.58 -23.99 -41.11
CA ASN A 588 -11.12 -25.16 -41.84
C ASN A 588 -9.59 -25.20 -41.79
N PHE A 589 -9.04 -26.24 -41.17
CA PHE A 589 -7.60 -26.50 -41.13
C PHE A 589 -7.23 -27.27 -42.40
N ASP A 590 -6.41 -26.65 -43.24
CA ASP A 590 -5.92 -27.24 -44.48
C ASP A 590 -4.40 -27.36 -44.42
N ASN A 591 -3.97 -28.60 -44.21
CA ASN A 591 -2.60 -29.04 -44.12
C ASN A 591 -1.79 -28.21 -43.11
N LEU A 592 -2.30 -28.05 -41.88
CA LEU A 592 -1.58 -27.37 -40.81
C LEU A 592 -0.52 -28.33 -40.25
N GLN A 593 0.75 -28.06 -40.50
CA GLN A 593 1.88 -28.91 -40.13
C GLN A 593 2.66 -28.29 -38.97
N ILE A 594 2.89 -29.07 -37.92
CA ILE A 594 3.81 -28.73 -36.82
C ILE A 594 5.01 -29.65 -36.97
N MET A 595 6.13 -29.12 -37.46
CA MET A 595 7.35 -29.88 -37.77
C MET A 595 8.41 -29.61 -36.71
N ASP A 596 9.12 -30.65 -36.27
CA ASP A 596 10.32 -30.51 -35.44
C ASP A 596 11.59 -30.29 -36.29
N LYS A 597 12.77 -30.27 -35.64
CA LYS A 597 14.07 -30.08 -36.30
C LYS A 597 14.45 -31.20 -37.27
N GLU A 598 13.84 -32.38 -37.16
CA GLU A 598 14.07 -33.53 -38.04
C GLU A 598 13.05 -33.58 -39.19
N ASN A 599 12.16 -32.57 -39.30
CA ASN A 599 10.99 -32.54 -40.18
C ASN A 599 9.97 -33.67 -39.93
N ASP A 600 10.04 -34.33 -38.77
CA ASP A 600 8.97 -35.21 -38.32
C ASP A 600 7.89 -34.31 -37.68
N GLY A 601 6.67 -34.35 -38.22
CA GLY A 601 5.65 -33.37 -37.86
C GLY A 601 4.22 -33.87 -37.88
N ILE A 602 3.40 -33.30 -37.00
CA ILE A 602 1.97 -33.58 -36.92
C ILE A 602 1.26 -32.78 -38.00
N ILE A 603 0.46 -33.43 -38.83
CA ILE A 603 -0.40 -32.78 -39.83
C ILE A 603 -1.84 -32.77 -39.31
N ILE A 604 -2.43 -31.58 -39.22
CA ILE A 604 -3.81 -31.36 -38.77
C ILE A 604 -4.64 -30.89 -39.95
N ASN A 605 -5.66 -31.66 -40.30
CA ASN A 605 -6.70 -31.33 -41.27
C ASN A 605 -8.07 -31.32 -40.60
N GLY A 606 -9.07 -30.73 -41.24
CA GLY A 606 -10.47 -30.83 -40.80
C GLY A 606 -11.08 -29.48 -40.48
N TRP A 607 -12.07 -29.43 -39.60
CA TRP A 607 -12.80 -28.19 -39.31
C TRP A 607 -13.21 -28.05 -37.84
N ALA A 608 -13.34 -26.81 -37.40
CA ALA A 608 -13.88 -26.42 -36.10
C ALA A 608 -14.91 -25.30 -36.28
N ASN A 609 -16.14 -25.54 -35.87
CA ASN A 609 -17.20 -24.52 -35.79
C ASN A 609 -17.21 -23.94 -34.38
N ILE A 610 -16.89 -22.65 -34.25
CA ILE A 610 -16.86 -21.93 -32.98
C ILE A 610 -18.02 -20.92 -32.97
N GLY A 611 -19.00 -21.16 -32.12
CA GLY A 611 -20.08 -20.23 -31.77
C GLY A 611 -19.82 -19.55 -30.43
N LYS A 612 -20.72 -18.66 -30.01
CA LYS A 612 -20.62 -17.96 -28.71
C LYS A 612 -20.67 -18.91 -27.51
N THR A 613 -21.38 -20.03 -27.66
CA THR A 613 -21.64 -21.02 -26.60
C THR A 613 -21.46 -22.47 -27.08
N SER A 614 -20.92 -22.67 -28.28
CA SER A 614 -20.78 -24.00 -28.88
C SER A 614 -19.44 -24.16 -29.61
N LEU A 615 -18.83 -25.34 -29.53
CA LEU A 615 -17.63 -25.75 -30.26
C LEU A 615 -17.85 -27.15 -30.82
N ASN A 616 -17.86 -27.29 -32.15
CA ASN A 616 -17.91 -28.60 -32.81
C ASN A 616 -16.66 -28.76 -33.67
N THR A 617 -15.95 -29.86 -33.52
CA THR A 617 -14.67 -30.11 -34.19
C THR A 617 -14.66 -31.49 -34.82
N GLN A 618 -14.13 -31.59 -36.02
CA GLN A 618 -13.77 -32.84 -36.67
C GLN A 618 -12.40 -32.66 -37.29
N LEU A 619 -11.38 -33.19 -36.62
CA LEU A 619 -9.98 -33.04 -36.99
C LEU A 619 -9.39 -34.39 -37.40
N LEU A 620 -8.57 -34.39 -38.44
CA LEU A 620 -7.75 -35.52 -38.86
C LEU A 620 -6.31 -35.18 -38.51
N ILE A 621 -5.76 -35.88 -37.52
CA ILE A 621 -4.42 -35.69 -36.99
C ILE A 621 -3.56 -36.85 -37.47
N LYS A 622 -2.63 -36.57 -38.37
CA LYS A 622 -1.64 -37.53 -38.85
C LYS A 622 -0.34 -37.35 -38.08
N ILE A 623 0.10 -38.40 -37.39
CA ILE A 623 1.37 -38.43 -36.65
C ILE A 623 2.39 -39.21 -37.49
N PRO A 624 3.65 -38.77 -37.58
CA PRO A 624 4.68 -39.51 -38.33
C PRO A 624 4.85 -40.94 -37.81
N LYS A 625 5.03 -41.85 -38.76
CA LYS A 625 5.38 -43.27 -38.60
C LYS A 625 4.34 -44.29 -38.15
N ASP A 626 3.13 -43.98 -37.64
CA ASP A 626 2.23 -45.10 -37.28
C ASP A 626 0.69 -44.91 -37.34
N SER A 627 0.08 -43.72 -37.52
CA SER A 627 -1.40 -43.64 -37.56
C SER A 627 -2.00 -42.26 -37.94
N THR A 628 -3.16 -42.29 -38.60
CA THR A 628 -4.06 -41.12 -38.75
C THR A 628 -5.23 -41.25 -37.78
N TYR A 629 -5.44 -40.23 -36.94
CA TYR A 629 -6.53 -40.20 -35.98
C TYR A 629 -7.60 -39.20 -36.38
N ALA A 630 -8.85 -39.64 -36.46
CA ALA A 630 -10.00 -38.76 -36.49
C ALA A 630 -10.40 -38.39 -35.06
N VAL A 631 -10.39 -37.09 -34.75
CA VAL A 631 -10.79 -36.52 -33.46
C VAL A 631 -12.07 -35.72 -33.66
N GLU A 632 -13.15 -36.22 -33.10
CA GLU A 632 -14.45 -35.56 -33.07
C GLU A 632 -14.70 -34.99 -31.68
N GLY A 633 -15.05 -33.71 -31.62
CA GLY A 633 -15.32 -33.01 -30.38
C GLY A 633 -16.59 -32.20 -30.51
N ASN A 634 -17.40 -32.21 -29.46
CA ASN A 634 -18.61 -31.40 -29.39
C ASN A 634 -18.72 -30.79 -28.01
N PHE A 635 -19.05 -29.50 -27.95
CA PHE A 635 -19.26 -28.77 -26.73
C PHE A 635 -20.39 -27.76 -26.97
N GLU A 636 -21.36 -27.71 -26.08
CA GLU A 636 -22.51 -26.81 -26.18
C GLU A 636 -22.97 -26.38 -24.78
N VAL A 637 -23.21 -25.08 -24.60
CA VAL A 637 -23.63 -24.45 -23.35
C VAL A 637 -24.87 -23.60 -23.66
N SER A 638 -25.99 -24.25 -23.89
CA SER A 638 -27.29 -23.62 -24.22
C SER A 638 -28.38 -24.20 -23.29
N GLU A 639 -29.53 -24.61 -23.83
CA GLU A 639 -30.58 -25.38 -23.13
C GLU A 639 -30.12 -26.82 -22.79
N VAL A 640 -29.08 -27.29 -23.46
CA VAL A 640 -28.37 -28.55 -23.16
C VAL A 640 -26.89 -28.21 -22.94
N TYR A 641 -26.34 -28.68 -21.83
CA TYR A 641 -24.91 -28.65 -21.55
C TYR A 641 -24.32 -29.97 -22.05
N SER A 642 -23.62 -29.95 -23.18
CA SER A 642 -22.98 -31.15 -23.71
C SER A 642 -21.48 -30.96 -23.88
N ALA A 643 -20.72 -32.02 -23.62
CA ALA A 643 -19.29 -32.08 -23.84
C ALA A 643 -18.91 -33.51 -24.22
N GLY A 644 -18.19 -33.68 -25.32
CA GLY A 644 -17.75 -34.98 -25.78
C GLY A 644 -16.49 -34.90 -26.62
N ILE A 645 -15.68 -35.95 -26.51
CA ILE A 645 -14.51 -36.16 -27.35
C ILE A 645 -14.42 -37.63 -27.71
N PHE A 646 -14.24 -37.90 -29.00
CA PHE A 646 -14.07 -39.24 -29.56
C PHE A 646 -12.87 -39.24 -30.50
N ILE A 647 -12.06 -40.28 -30.39
CA ILE A 647 -10.85 -40.48 -31.17
C ILE A 647 -10.96 -41.87 -31.81
N SER A 648 -10.76 -41.95 -33.12
CA SER A 648 -10.70 -43.21 -33.85
C SER A 648 -9.51 -43.23 -34.79
N ASP A 649 -8.84 -44.37 -34.89
CA ASP A 649 -7.80 -44.59 -35.90
C ASP A 649 -8.46 -44.86 -37.27
N GLU A 650 -8.01 -44.18 -38.31
CA GLU A 650 -8.53 -44.34 -39.68
C GLU A 650 -8.34 -45.76 -40.21
N ASN A 651 -7.28 -46.45 -39.77
CA ASN A 651 -7.03 -47.85 -40.14
C ASN A 651 -7.96 -48.84 -39.43
N SER A 652 -8.63 -48.41 -38.35
CA SER A 652 -9.58 -49.24 -37.62
C SER A 652 -10.76 -48.40 -37.11
N PRO A 653 -11.65 -47.94 -38.01
CA PRO A 653 -12.71 -46.98 -37.70
C PRO A 653 -13.74 -47.53 -36.68
N ASP A 654 -13.82 -48.84 -36.55
CA ASP A 654 -14.65 -49.53 -35.55
C ASP A 654 -14.11 -49.39 -34.12
N HIS A 655 -12.87 -48.94 -33.93
CA HIS A 655 -12.26 -48.72 -32.63
C HIS A 655 -12.33 -47.24 -32.25
N ILE A 656 -13.36 -46.89 -31.49
CA ILE A 656 -13.59 -45.53 -31.02
C ILE A 656 -13.22 -45.47 -29.53
N TYR A 657 -12.42 -44.48 -29.17
CA TYR A 657 -12.02 -44.17 -27.80
C TYR A 657 -12.53 -42.80 -27.43
N GLY A 658 -13.33 -42.70 -26.38
CA GLY A 658 -13.83 -41.40 -25.97
C GLY A 658 -15.05 -41.48 -25.09
N ALA A 659 -15.48 -40.31 -24.62
CA ALA A 659 -16.69 -40.18 -23.86
C ALA A 659 -17.38 -38.86 -24.16
N SER A 660 -18.70 -38.86 -24.05
CA SER A 660 -19.52 -37.66 -24.04
C SER A 660 -20.49 -37.69 -22.87
N THR A 661 -20.83 -36.49 -22.40
CA THR A 661 -21.85 -36.23 -21.41
C THR A 661 -22.78 -35.14 -21.94
N SER A 662 -24.07 -35.26 -21.67
CA SER A 662 -25.06 -34.23 -21.94
C SER A 662 -26.01 -34.11 -20.76
N ILE A 663 -26.26 -32.87 -20.35
CA ILE A 663 -27.13 -32.51 -19.24
C ILE A 663 -28.18 -31.57 -19.80
N ARG A 664 -29.45 -31.98 -19.74
CA ARG A 664 -30.60 -31.17 -20.13
C ARG A 664 -31.42 -30.84 -18.88
N VAL A 665 -31.67 -29.56 -18.65
CA VAL A 665 -32.45 -29.06 -17.52
C VAL A 665 -33.68 -28.33 -18.06
N ILE A 666 -34.88 -28.88 -17.84
CA ILE A 666 -36.15 -28.26 -18.24
C ILE A 666 -37.03 -28.21 -16.99
N ASP A 667 -37.22 -27.01 -16.43
CA ASP A 667 -38.01 -26.76 -15.22
C ASP A 667 -37.69 -27.69 -14.04
N GLN A 668 -38.44 -28.79 -13.91
CA GLN A 668 -38.42 -29.78 -12.84
C GLN A 668 -37.83 -31.14 -13.28
N LEU A 669 -37.36 -31.23 -14.52
CA LEU A 669 -36.79 -32.42 -15.15
C LEU A 669 -35.29 -32.22 -15.45
N VAL A 670 -34.46 -33.10 -14.92
CA VAL A 670 -33.01 -33.17 -15.19
C VAL A 670 -32.72 -34.49 -15.89
N ASN A 671 -32.18 -34.42 -17.10
CA ASN A 671 -31.74 -35.57 -17.89
C ASN A 671 -30.23 -35.52 -18.08
N ILE A 672 -29.53 -36.55 -17.60
CA ILE A 672 -28.08 -36.73 -17.75
C ILE A 672 -27.85 -37.96 -18.62
N SER A 673 -27.15 -37.81 -19.73
CA SER A 673 -26.78 -38.91 -20.62
C SER A 673 -25.26 -38.95 -20.79
N ILE A 674 -24.66 -40.08 -20.46
CA ILE A 674 -23.23 -40.38 -20.61
C ILE A 674 -23.09 -41.48 -21.65
N LEU A 675 -22.19 -41.29 -22.60
CA LEU A 675 -21.82 -42.28 -23.60
C LEU A 675 -20.30 -42.42 -23.59
N ALA A 676 -19.78 -43.61 -23.33
CA ALA A 676 -18.35 -43.91 -23.44
C ALA A 676 -18.13 -45.03 -24.46
N LYS A 677 -17.12 -44.87 -25.31
CA LYS A 677 -16.68 -45.89 -26.26
C LYS A 677 -15.23 -46.25 -25.97
N TYR A 678 -14.94 -47.54 -25.98
CA TYR A 678 -13.59 -48.07 -25.85
C TYR A 678 -13.45 -49.25 -26.81
N ALA A 679 -12.68 -49.05 -27.89
CA ALA A 679 -12.61 -49.99 -29.01
C ALA A 679 -14.03 -50.31 -29.54
N LYS A 680 -14.46 -51.58 -29.50
CA LYS A 680 -15.81 -52.02 -29.92
C LYS A 680 -16.85 -52.01 -28.79
N TYR A 681 -16.46 -51.62 -27.58
CA TYR A 681 -17.37 -51.54 -26.44
C TYR A 681 -18.04 -50.16 -26.40
N GLN A 682 -19.35 -50.16 -26.16
CA GLN A 682 -20.12 -48.95 -25.92
C GLN A 682 -20.83 -49.06 -24.58
N PHE A 683 -20.47 -48.19 -23.66
CA PHE A 683 -21.18 -47.96 -22.41
C PHE A 683 -22.08 -46.74 -22.56
N ALA A 684 -23.36 -46.86 -22.26
CA ALA A 684 -24.27 -45.72 -22.19
C ALA A 684 -25.03 -45.74 -20.87
N ALA A 685 -25.05 -44.61 -20.17
CA ALA A 685 -25.80 -44.41 -18.95
C ALA A 685 -26.70 -43.18 -19.10
N ASN A 686 -28.00 -43.34 -18.87
CA ASN A 686 -28.96 -42.25 -18.83
C ASN A 686 -29.57 -42.17 -17.43
N SER A 687 -29.73 -40.97 -16.91
CA SER A 687 -30.30 -40.69 -15.60
C SER A 687 -31.30 -39.55 -15.73
N GLU A 688 -32.56 -39.87 -15.52
CA GLU A 688 -33.68 -38.94 -15.53
C GLU A 688 -34.13 -38.70 -14.09
N LEU A 689 -34.27 -37.44 -13.69
CA LEU A 689 -34.78 -37.03 -12.40
C LEU A 689 -35.86 -35.96 -12.59
N GLU A 690 -37.08 -36.28 -12.19
CA GLU A 690 -38.22 -35.37 -12.20
C GLU A 690 -38.66 -35.11 -10.75
N TYR A 691 -38.86 -33.85 -10.35
CA TYR A 691 -39.29 -33.51 -8.99
C TYR A 691 -40.41 -32.46 -8.99
N ILE A 692 -41.50 -32.71 -8.26
CA ILE A 692 -42.63 -31.79 -8.19
C ILE A 692 -42.56 -30.98 -6.89
N LYS A 693 -42.74 -29.66 -7.00
CA LYS A 693 -42.85 -28.73 -5.86
C LYS A 693 -44.30 -28.29 -5.65
N GLN A 694 -44.78 -28.28 -4.40
CA GLN A 694 -46.10 -27.77 -4.04
C GLN A 694 -46.01 -26.27 -3.69
N GLY A 695 -46.39 -25.39 -4.64
CA GLY A 695 -46.41 -23.93 -4.42
C GLY A 695 -45.04 -23.30 -4.13
N ASP A 696 -45.01 -22.22 -3.35
CA ASP A 696 -43.78 -21.49 -2.95
C ASP A 696 -43.01 -22.16 -1.78
N ASN A 697 -43.40 -23.37 -1.38
CA ASN A 697 -42.78 -24.09 -0.26
C ASN A 697 -41.53 -24.87 -0.76
N PRO A 698 -40.39 -24.87 -0.04
CA PRO A 698 -39.16 -25.52 -0.51
C PRO A 698 -39.17 -27.06 -0.44
N SER A 699 -40.23 -27.68 0.08
CA SER A 699 -40.36 -29.14 0.23
C SER A 699 -40.84 -29.82 -1.07
N ILE A 700 -40.09 -30.83 -1.52
CA ILE A 700 -40.43 -31.67 -2.69
C ILE A 700 -41.62 -32.56 -2.33
N SER A 701 -42.71 -32.51 -3.11
CA SER A 701 -43.93 -33.29 -2.86
C SER A 701 -43.88 -34.71 -3.43
N SER A 702 -43.15 -34.89 -4.53
CA SER A 702 -42.88 -36.19 -5.16
C SER A 702 -41.64 -36.10 -6.03
N SER A 703 -40.88 -37.20 -6.12
CA SER A 703 -39.75 -37.32 -7.05
C SER A 703 -39.81 -38.65 -7.78
N LYS A 704 -39.53 -38.62 -9.08
CA LYS A 704 -39.40 -39.77 -9.94
C LYS A 704 -37.99 -39.80 -10.49
N PHE A 705 -37.32 -40.93 -10.38
CA PHE A 705 -36.02 -41.14 -11.03
C PHE A 705 -36.08 -42.34 -11.95
N ALA A 706 -35.37 -42.30 -13.06
CA ALA A 706 -35.16 -43.42 -13.96
C ALA A 706 -33.71 -43.43 -14.44
N ASN A 707 -32.96 -44.44 -14.02
CA ASN A 707 -31.58 -44.68 -14.41
C ASN A 707 -31.51 -45.90 -15.32
N SER A 708 -30.94 -45.77 -16.51
CA SER A 708 -30.66 -46.90 -17.39
C SER A 708 -29.17 -46.96 -17.70
N VAL A 709 -28.56 -48.13 -17.56
CA VAL A 709 -27.18 -48.42 -17.93
C VAL A 709 -27.19 -49.55 -18.95
N SER A 710 -26.48 -49.36 -20.06
CA SER A 710 -26.32 -50.37 -21.10
C SER A 710 -24.85 -50.54 -21.46
N LEU A 711 -24.41 -51.79 -21.60
CA LEU A 711 -23.12 -52.16 -22.15
C LEU A 711 -23.36 -52.98 -23.42
N LYS A 712 -22.80 -52.50 -24.53
CA LYS A 712 -22.83 -53.19 -25.83
C LYS A 712 -21.43 -53.57 -26.26
N TYR A 713 -21.32 -54.69 -26.96
CA TYR A 713 -20.14 -55.04 -27.74
C TYR A 713 -20.56 -55.13 -29.20
N SER A 714 -20.05 -54.23 -30.04
CA SER A 714 -20.60 -54.00 -31.38
C SER A 714 -22.12 -53.74 -31.32
N GLU A 715 -22.93 -54.32 -32.20
CA GLU A 715 -24.39 -54.15 -32.21
C GLU A 715 -25.12 -55.00 -31.15
N ASN A 716 -24.42 -55.88 -30.44
CA ASN A 716 -25.02 -56.81 -29.47
C ASN A 716 -25.11 -56.18 -28.06
N ASN A 717 -26.30 -56.24 -27.45
CA ASN A 717 -26.52 -55.81 -26.06
C ASN A 717 -26.00 -56.89 -25.10
N LEU A 718 -24.97 -56.59 -24.31
CA LEU A 718 -24.46 -57.53 -23.30
C LEU A 718 -25.24 -57.40 -21.99
N ILE A 719 -25.41 -56.17 -21.52
CA ILE A 719 -26.04 -55.87 -20.24
C ILE A 719 -26.94 -54.66 -20.44
N PHE A 720 -28.19 -54.76 -20.01
CA PHE A 720 -29.10 -53.63 -19.86
C PHE A 720 -29.72 -53.66 -18.46
N LEU A 721 -29.57 -52.58 -17.72
CA LEU A 721 -30.12 -52.39 -16.39
C LEU A 721 -30.92 -51.11 -16.39
N LYS A 722 -32.19 -51.17 -16.01
CA LYS A 722 -33.06 -50.00 -15.81
C LYS A 722 -33.61 -50.03 -14.40
N LEU A 723 -33.32 -48.98 -13.64
CA LEU A 723 -33.79 -48.76 -12.29
C LEU A 723 -34.66 -47.51 -12.29
N SER A 724 -35.95 -47.65 -12.03
CA SER A 724 -36.85 -46.52 -11.86
C SER A 724 -37.50 -46.54 -10.49
N GLY A 725 -37.62 -45.37 -9.85
CA GLY A 725 -38.32 -45.25 -8.59
C GLY A 725 -39.20 -44.02 -8.53
N LEU A 726 -40.26 -44.13 -7.74
CA LEU A 726 -41.26 -43.08 -7.52
C LEU A 726 -41.42 -42.86 -6.02
N THR A 727 -41.39 -41.60 -5.60
CA THR A 727 -41.65 -41.17 -4.24
C THR A 727 -42.91 -40.30 -4.22
N GLU A 728 -43.93 -40.70 -3.46
CA GLU A 728 -45.20 -39.98 -3.36
C GLU A 728 -45.62 -39.78 -1.89
N GLY A 729 -45.63 -38.52 -1.43
CA GLY A 729 -46.02 -38.17 -0.05
C GLY A 729 -45.05 -38.67 1.02
N GLU A 730 -45.39 -38.45 2.31
CA GLU A 730 -44.44 -38.63 3.42
C GLU A 730 -43.95 -40.07 3.67
N ASN A 731 -44.49 -41.12 3.01
CA ASN A 731 -44.15 -42.52 3.36
C ASN A 731 -44.26 -43.58 2.23
N LYS A 732 -44.31 -43.22 0.94
CA LYS A 732 -44.29 -44.22 -0.15
C LYS A 732 -43.05 -44.10 -1.04
N PHE A 733 -42.33 -45.22 -1.17
CA PHE A 733 -41.15 -45.38 -2.01
C PHE A 733 -41.28 -46.69 -2.79
N GLU A 734 -41.42 -46.61 -4.10
CA GLU A 734 -41.49 -47.77 -4.99
C GLU A 734 -40.26 -47.79 -5.90
N ILE A 735 -39.59 -48.95 -6.00
CA ILE A 735 -38.47 -49.17 -6.93
C ILE A 735 -38.83 -50.35 -7.83
N VAL A 736 -38.64 -50.16 -9.13
CA VAL A 736 -38.66 -51.19 -10.17
C VAL A 736 -37.27 -51.31 -10.77
N ALA A 737 -36.72 -52.52 -10.76
CA ALA A 737 -35.43 -52.83 -11.37
C ALA A 737 -35.62 -53.90 -12.46
N ASP A 738 -35.43 -53.51 -13.71
CA ASP A 738 -35.41 -54.41 -14.87
C ASP A 738 -33.96 -54.68 -15.25
N MET A 739 -33.55 -55.95 -15.21
CA MET A 739 -32.22 -56.38 -15.63
C MET A 739 -32.35 -57.43 -16.74
N ASN A 740 -31.69 -57.16 -17.87
CA ASN A 740 -31.57 -58.11 -18.97
C ASN A 740 -30.09 -58.35 -19.26
N ILE A 741 -29.64 -59.57 -19.02
CA ILE A 741 -28.29 -60.03 -19.32
C ILE A 741 -28.42 -61.08 -20.42
N GLN A 742 -27.95 -60.76 -21.62
CA GLN A 742 -27.80 -61.77 -22.66
C GLN A 742 -26.40 -62.38 -22.50
N GLY A 743 -26.34 -63.54 -21.86
CA GLY A 743 -25.11 -64.34 -21.80
C GLY A 743 -24.79 -64.92 -23.18
N GLN A 744 -23.53 -64.83 -23.59
CA GLN A 744 -22.94 -65.80 -24.51
C GLN A 744 -22.48 -67.01 -23.71
#